data_AF-A0A847M765-F1
#
_entry.id   AF-A0A847M765-F1
#
_cell.length_a   1.000
_cell.length_b   1.000
_cell.length_c   1.000
_cell.angle_alpha   90.00
_cell.angle_beta   90.00
_cell.angle_gamma   90.00
#
_symmetry.space_group_name_H-M   'P 1'
#
loop_
_entity.id
_entity.type
_entity.pdbx_description
1 polymer ?
#
loop_
_entity_poly.entity_id
_entity_poly.type
_entity_poly.pdbx_seq_one_letter_code
_entity_poly.pdbx_strand_id
1 'polypeptide(L)'
;MRNSYLLLTTVMLVAIAAGVCQAAHVNSLVLYPARTNLAAGATVEASSTAGRPGQQYSVECINDEELGSWWASGTNVPLPQWVKLSFDEAQTVDTVVFMQADHHPQLYARCKLLQLSFSDGSTVQQELADSAGPFIIRFPARTVQWLQLDMLEAHEVKTYFTVNEVMVFSDPDQKISARVSNKQRWLRVDLTETGREFHPTVYMTPEDVRRARANIEEHEWARSLADSIIANADTVVDRSSEWIRQNCPDKGAAFAYGLTGCPICAGLWGSWGGANCSFDRPGTVQCRNGHILPDEAHPDDGTGYENPDGRIHYFVGSYNSWVVETYQKWADWLAFAYTVTGEEKYAETCAVLLDALAEIYPSCDAGSWDYPSTPPSGRLSRPWYQVARVLVTLVDYYDQIYNSPALDQPSFVDGLTRRENIETNMLKNGAWYCYEQSLAGGLNNGEADYIRGALSVGCLLGIESYVDWALDGPYGIRASVQNNADRDGRYYESALLYAIHARSLYLTFAEPLLNYRSERYPEGVNLYDDPDFRSFYVLPRLAVDCVGKYPRYGDSAPDTAHTLPGDTMFDASDYSFAEHIYNRTSDPQVRHDFGMLVNWLTDGQVEKARASSGLARWLLFHGKDAPAATDTLPERLQRMISDTYLMGQKGVAILRTPQSPQAQACLLRYGPVLNHGHFDDLNINYFGLGYELTYDLGYSFGSTHTQVGWAKQTAAHQLVLVDETCQLSDKSDDTGGSLHMLAAMPGMQVVDADSNDVYRSLGVDTYRRFLALVGDGPESYLLDIFTVHGGTQHDYMAHALSDQASFEGVTLGAPEAGSLAGPDINWGERQQNDGDVDPTKGTYWVAPPFNGLGFMMHPQRGTAAGPWSATWTLPDGQNHMRMTMLPEEGTEVISTWAPGIYPPNPKARHVVARRRSDGGPLSSTFVSVREPFGPMSSISGGLQGAGLMSLASTEDGTIKYLGDLRLVLFQAREFGGQVHFDLQAPADGQYYLLISPYTSPN
;
A
#
# COMPACT_ATOMS: atom_id res chain seq x y z
N MET A 1 28.96 -32.50 22.80
CA MET A 1 29.24 -32.96 21.41
C MET A 1 28.23 -32.47 20.37
N ARG A 2 26.93 -32.29 20.66
CA ARG A 2 25.97 -31.68 19.70
C ARG A 2 26.15 -30.17 19.47
N ASN A 3 26.58 -29.41 20.48
CA ASN A 3 26.78 -27.95 20.33
C ASN A 3 28.06 -27.55 19.57
N SER A 4 29.06 -28.44 19.53
CA SER A 4 30.31 -28.21 18.80
C SER A 4 30.13 -28.40 17.28
N TYR A 5 29.18 -29.25 16.88
CA TYR A 5 28.82 -29.46 15.47
C TYR A 5 27.99 -28.30 14.93
N LEU A 6 27.04 -27.75 15.69
CA LEU A 6 26.28 -26.57 15.25
C LEU A 6 27.21 -25.36 15.05
N LEU A 7 28.13 -25.11 16.00
CA LEU A 7 29.06 -23.99 15.88
C LEU A 7 30.03 -24.15 14.69
N LEU A 8 30.51 -25.38 14.40
CA LEU A 8 31.33 -25.64 13.21
C LEU A 8 30.53 -25.48 11.91
N THR A 9 29.25 -25.83 11.91
CA THR A 9 28.38 -25.75 10.72
C THR A 9 27.96 -24.30 10.46
N THR A 10 27.69 -23.52 11.50
CA THR A 10 27.41 -22.08 11.41
C THR A 10 28.67 -21.28 11.07
N VAL A 11 29.84 -21.64 11.60
CA VAL A 11 31.12 -20.99 11.22
C VAL A 11 31.55 -21.41 9.80
N MET A 12 31.25 -22.62 9.34
CA MET A 12 31.43 -22.98 7.92
C MET A 12 30.44 -22.23 7.01
N LEU A 13 29.17 -22.10 7.41
CA LEU A 13 28.17 -21.34 6.64
C LEU A 13 28.45 -19.83 6.64
N VAL A 14 28.97 -19.27 7.73
CA VAL A 14 29.38 -17.87 7.82
C VAL A 14 30.76 -17.64 7.17
N ALA A 15 31.67 -18.62 7.14
CA ALA A 15 32.87 -18.51 6.31
C ALA A 15 32.58 -18.69 4.81
N ILE A 16 31.51 -19.41 4.45
CA ILE A 16 30.98 -19.49 3.09
C ILE A 16 30.14 -18.25 2.75
N ALA A 17 29.55 -17.54 3.71
CA ALA A 17 28.78 -16.30 3.45
C ALA A 17 29.62 -15.01 3.58
N ALA A 18 30.65 -14.99 4.43
CA ALA A 18 31.58 -13.87 4.64
C ALA A 18 32.91 -14.03 3.88
N GLY A 19 33.14 -15.19 3.25
CA GLY A 19 34.19 -15.39 2.24
C GLY A 19 33.72 -15.19 0.79
N VAL A 20 32.46 -14.76 0.59
CA VAL A 20 31.87 -14.48 -0.73
C VAL A 20 31.72 -12.97 -0.93
N CYS A 21 32.83 -12.24 -0.77
CA CYS A 21 33.28 -11.40 -1.87
C CYS A 21 34.10 -12.31 -2.80
N GLN A 22 33.49 -13.34 -3.37
CA GLN A 22 34.11 -14.06 -4.48
C GLN A 22 34.09 -13.08 -5.65
N ALA A 23 35.25 -12.82 -6.24
CA ALA A 23 35.32 -12.19 -7.55
C ALA A 23 34.27 -12.84 -8.44
N ALA A 24 33.41 -12.04 -9.07
CA ALA A 24 32.38 -12.56 -9.94
C ALA A 24 33.05 -13.41 -11.02
N HIS A 25 32.69 -14.70 -11.10
CA HIS A 25 33.30 -15.62 -12.06
C HIS A 25 32.56 -15.52 -13.40
N VAL A 26 33.25 -15.74 -14.51
CA VAL A 26 32.68 -15.70 -15.87
C VAL A 26 31.45 -16.63 -16.05
N ASN A 27 31.34 -17.71 -15.27
CA ASN A 27 30.16 -18.60 -15.21
C ASN A 27 28.84 -17.89 -14.80
N SER A 28 28.92 -16.67 -14.26
CA SER A 28 27.76 -15.83 -13.98
C SER A 28 27.16 -15.18 -15.23
N LEU A 29 27.93 -15.02 -16.31
CA LEU A 29 27.53 -14.36 -17.57
C LEU A 29 27.50 -15.29 -18.79
N VAL A 30 28.20 -16.43 -18.76
CA VAL A 30 28.24 -17.40 -19.87
C VAL A 30 28.02 -18.82 -19.33
N LEU A 31 27.13 -19.59 -19.97
CA LEU A 31 26.95 -21.02 -19.72
C LEU A 31 27.90 -21.82 -20.62
N TYR A 32 28.82 -22.55 -19.99
CA TYR A 32 29.73 -23.47 -20.68
C TYR A 32 30.12 -24.64 -19.74
N PRO A 33 30.51 -25.81 -20.28
CA PRO A 33 31.01 -26.91 -19.44
C PRO A 33 32.33 -26.54 -18.76
N ALA A 34 32.55 -26.99 -17.53
CA ALA A 34 33.79 -26.67 -16.82
C ALA A 34 35.03 -27.20 -17.57
N ARG A 35 36.11 -26.40 -17.58
CA ARG A 35 37.41 -26.71 -18.22
C ARG A 35 37.38 -26.88 -19.75
N THR A 36 36.37 -26.32 -20.43
CA THR A 36 36.34 -26.31 -21.91
C THR A 36 36.78 -24.99 -22.53
N ASN A 37 37.03 -23.95 -21.73
CA ASN A 37 37.58 -22.68 -22.21
C ASN A 37 39.07 -22.86 -22.56
N LEU A 38 39.38 -22.89 -23.84
CA LEU A 38 40.75 -23.05 -24.35
C LEU A 38 41.60 -21.81 -24.10
N ALA A 39 40.97 -20.64 -23.92
CA ALA A 39 41.69 -19.39 -23.66
C ALA A 39 42.44 -19.43 -22.33
N ALA A 40 41.89 -20.07 -21.29
CA ALA A 40 42.48 -20.13 -19.95
C ALA A 40 43.89 -20.76 -19.91
N GLY A 41 44.25 -21.57 -20.91
CA GLY A 41 45.58 -22.16 -21.06
C GLY A 41 46.49 -21.46 -22.08
N ALA A 42 46.04 -20.38 -22.72
CA ALA A 42 46.78 -19.68 -23.75
C ALA A 42 47.73 -18.63 -23.19
N THR A 43 48.84 -18.38 -23.91
CA THR A 43 49.68 -17.20 -23.66
C THR A 43 49.04 -15.99 -24.33
N VAL A 44 48.90 -14.88 -23.58
CA VAL A 44 48.26 -13.66 -24.08
C VAL A 44 49.26 -12.56 -24.33
N GLU A 45 49.10 -11.89 -25.47
CA GLU A 45 49.79 -10.66 -25.85
C GLU A 45 48.76 -9.59 -26.24
N ALA A 46 49.12 -8.32 -26.10
CA ALA A 46 48.27 -7.22 -26.54
C ALA A 46 49.08 -6.10 -27.20
N SER A 47 48.42 -5.31 -28.04
CA SER A 47 49.01 -4.17 -28.76
C SER A 47 49.66 -3.15 -27.83
N SER A 48 49.05 -2.93 -26.67
CA SER A 48 49.55 -2.07 -25.61
C SER A 48 48.89 -2.46 -24.28
N THR A 49 49.44 -2.05 -23.15
CA THR A 49 48.83 -2.30 -21.84
C THR A 49 49.08 -1.10 -20.92
N ALA A 50 48.06 -0.69 -20.17
CA ALA A 50 48.22 0.29 -19.09
C ALA A 50 48.65 -0.36 -17.78
N GLY A 51 48.30 -1.64 -17.57
CA GLY A 51 48.56 -2.39 -16.33
C GLY A 51 49.95 -3.01 -16.29
N ARG A 52 50.57 -3.01 -15.11
CA ARG A 52 51.77 -3.83 -14.85
C ARG A 52 51.35 -5.29 -14.63
N PRO A 53 52.22 -6.28 -14.91
CA PRO A 53 51.94 -7.68 -14.65
C PRO A 53 51.41 -7.92 -13.22
N GLY A 54 50.29 -8.64 -13.11
CA GLY A 54 49.64 -8.97 -11.84
C GLY A 54 48.78 -7.85 -11.23
N GLN A 55 48.45 -6.80 -11.98
CA GLN A 55 47.47 -5.77 -11.60
C GLN A 55 46.10 -6.05 -12.20
N GLN A 56 45.06 -5.42 -11.61
CA GLN A 56 43.65 -5.59 -11.98
C GLN A 56 43.30 -5.23 -13.44
N TYR A 57 44.15 -4.48 -14.15
CA TYR A 57 43.94 -4.07 -15.54
C TYR A 57 45.07 -4.52 -16.51
N SER A 58 45.73 -5.63 -16.19
CA SER A 58 46.92 -6.15 -16.90
C SER A 58 46.57 -7.06 -18.07
N VAL A 59 47.57 -7.49 -18.86
CA VAL A 59 47.33 -8.33 -20.05
C VAL A 59 46.93 -9.76 -19.68
N GLU A 60 47.37 -10.20 -18.50
CA GLU A 60 47.06 -11.52 -17.94
C GLU A 60 45.58 -11.67 -17.54
N CYS A 61 44.87 -10.55 -17.39
CA CYS A 61 43.46 -10.53 -17.03
C CYS A 61 42.51 -10.80 -18.21
N ILE A 62 43.04 -11.09 -19.40
CA ILE A 62 42.24 -11.35 -20.60
C ILE A 62 41.65 -12.75 -20.60
N ASN A 63 42.27 -13.69 -19.89
CA ASN A 63 41.92 -15.10 -19.89
C ASN A 63 42.06 -15.73 -18.50
N ASP A 64 41.84 -14.95 -17.43
CA ASP A 64 41.98 -15.40 -16.04
C ASP A 64 40.67 -15.99 -15.48
N GLU A 65 39.59 -15.96 -16.27
CA GLU A 65 38.25 -16.41 -15.92
C GLU A 65 37.57 -15.62 -14.76
N GLU A 66 38.10 -14.44 -14.41
CA GLU A 66 37.58 -13.54 -13.39
C GLU A 66 36.96 -12.26 -14.00
N LEU A 67 35.80 -11.81 -13.48
CA LEU A 67 35.16 -10.56 -13.93
C LEU A 67 35.55 -9.35 -13.05
N GLY A 68 36.30 -9.59 -11.98
CA GLY A 68 36.84 -8.55 -11.08
C GLY A 68 38.07 -7.84 -11.63
N SER A 69 38.70 -8.43 -12.65
CA SER A 69 39.86 -7.95 -13.39
C SER A 69 39.49 -7.73 -14.87
N TRP A 70 40.33 -7.02 -15.61
CA TRP A 70 40.19 -6.80 -17.07
C TRP A 70 41.54 -6.42 -17.67
N TRP A 71 41.64 -6.27 -18.99
CA TRP A 71 42.77 -5.61 -19.64
C TRP A 71 42.37 -4.20 -20.07
N ALA A 72 43.28 -3.24 -19.87
CA ALA A 72 43.18 -1.90 -20.44
C ALA A 72 44.32 -1.64 -21.41
N SER A 73 44.01 -1.11 -22.60
CA SER A 73 45.03 -0.65 -23.56
C SER A 73 45.93 0.43 -22.94
N GLY A 74 47.03 0.78 -23.60
CA GLY A 74 47.80 1.98 -23.26
C GLY A 74 46.96 3.26 -23.44
N THR A 75 47.34 4.30 -22.70
CA THR A 75 46.64 5.60 -22.70
C THR A 75 46.67 6.27 -24.08
N ASN A 76 45.49 6.54 -24.65
CA ASN A 76 45.32 7.24 -25.94
C ASN A 76 46.07 6.60 -27.13
N VAL A 77 46.26 5.28 -27.11
CA VAL A 77 46.89 4.57 -28.24
C VAL A 77 45.86 4.42 -29.37
N PRO A 78 46.18 4.79 -30.62
CA PRO A 78 45.23 4.73 -31.73
C PRO A 78 44.84 3.30 -32.10
N LEU A 79 43.68 3.14 -32.74
CA LEU A 79 43.25 1.87 -33.34
C LEU A 79 44.16 1.48 -34.53
N PRO A 80 44.31 0.17 -34.84
CA PRO A 80 43.69 -0.94 -34.12
C PRO A 80 44.41 -1.27 -32.81
N GLN A 81 43.63 -1.53 -31.76
CA GLN A 81 44.13 -2.25 -30.60
C GLN A 81 43.89 -3.74 -30.84
N TRP A 82 44.75 -4.61 -30.34
CA TRP A 82 44.60 -6.04 -30.56
C TRP A 82 45.01 -6.85 -29.34
N VAL A 83 44.41 -8.03 -29.23
CA VAL A 83 44.71 -9.06 -28.24
C VAL A 83 44.98 -10.35 -28.98
N LYS A 84 46.08 -11.03 -28.67
CA LYS A 84 46.48 -12.28 -29.32
C LYS A 84 46.61 -13.39 -28.29
N LEU A 85 45.94 -14.51 -28.54
CA LEU A 85 46.07 -15.74 -27.78
C LEU A 85 46.88 -16.75 -28.59
N SER A 86 47.95 -17.27 -27.99
CA SER A 86 48.81 -18.31 -28.58
C SER A 86 48.70 -19.59 -27.74
N PHE A 87 48.49 -20.72 -28.41
CA PHE A 87 48.32 -22.02 -27.79
C PHE A 87 49.60 -22.86 -27.93
N ASP A 88 49.95 -23.63 -26.89
CA ASP A 88 51.14 -24.50 -26.91
C ASP A 88 51.05 -25.59 -27.99
N GLU A 89 49.84 -26.07 -28.24
CA GLU A 89 49.50 -27.03 -29.31
C GLU A 89 48.35 -26.47 -30.16
N ALA A 90 48.31 -26.86 -31.43
CA ALA A 90 47.24 -26.41 -32.33
C ALA A 90 45.86 -26.86 -31.81
N GLN A 91 44.95 -25.91 -31.63
CA GLN A 91 43.61 -26.14 -31.10
C GLN A 91 42.57 -26.04 -32.22
N THR A 92 41.54 -26.91 -32.18
CA THR A 92 40.35 -26.72 -33.00
C THR A 92 39.40 -25.74 -32.31
N VAL A 93 38.99 -24.68 -33.01
CA VAL A 93 38.15 -23.60 -32.48
C VAL A 93 37.06 -23.24 -33.49
N ASP A 94 35.85 -22.98 -33.02
CA ASP A 94 34.71 -22.55 -33.85
C ASP A 94 33.90 -21.40 -33.19
N THR A 95 34.20 -21.09 -31.93
CA THR A 95 33.45 -20.11 -31.14
C THR A 95 34.40 -19.30 -30.27
N VAL A 96 34.26 -17.97 -30.32
CA VAL A 96 34.96 -17.02 -29.44
C VAL A 96 33.92 -16.20 -28.68
N VAL A 97 34.10 -16.04 -27.37
CA VAL A 97 33.31 -15.12 -26.55
C VAL A 97 34.17 -13.92 -26.20
N PHE A 98 33.73 -12.74 -26.61
CA PHE A 98 34.39 -11.48 -26.35
C PHE A 98 33.61 -10.69 -25.29
N MET A 99 34.24 -10.38 -24.15
CA MET A 99 33.63 -9.61 -23.07
C MET A 99 34.34 -8.27 -22.91
N GLN A 100 33.58 -7.18 -22.89
CA GLN A 100 34.07 -5.82 -22.65
C GLN A 100 33.57 -5.33 -21.30
N ALA A 101 34.37 -4.53 -20.59
CA ALA A 101 33.95 -3.95 -19.32
C ALA A 101 32.90 -2.84 -19.49
N ASP A 102 32.12 -2.60 -18.42
CA ASP A 102 31.40 -1.32 -18.21
C ASP A 102 31.78 -0.63 -16.89
N HIS A 103 32.95 -0.95 -16.35
CA HIS A 103 33.36 -0.49 -15.01
C HIS A 103 33.47 1.05 -14.93
N HIS A 104 33.81 1.72 -16.04
CA HIS A 104 33.85 3.18 -16.16
C HIS A 104 33.56 3.64 -17.61
N PRO A 105 32.28 3.85 -18.00
CA PRO A 105 31.90 4.16 -19.38
C PRO A 105 32.47 5.49 -19.90
N GLN A 106 32.94 6.37 -19.02
CA GLN A 106 33.60 7.62 -19.42
C GLN A 106 35.07 7.41 -19.84
N LEU A 107 35.71 6.30 -19.45
CA LEU A 107 37.14 6.06 -19.65
C LEU A 107 37.43 5.01 -20.74
N TYR A 108 36.57 3.99 -20.86
CA TYR A 108 36.79 2.85 -21.76
C TYR A 108 35.91 2.92 -23.00
N ALA A 109 36.56 2.83 -24.16
CA ALA A 109 35.93 2.73 -25.46
C ALA A 109 35.38 1.32 -25.66
N ARG A 110 34.22 1.24 -26.30
CA ARG A 110 33.61 -0.03 -26.71
C ARG A 110 33.88 -0.28 -28.18
N CYS A 111 34.38 -1.47 -28.49
CA CYS A 111 34.62 -1.93 -29.84
C CYS A 111 33.30 -2.03 -30.61
N LYS A 112 33.28 -1.40 -31.79
CA LYS A 112 32.19 -1.46 -32.76
C LYS A 112 32.44 -2.51 -33.82
N LEU A 113 33.66 -2.57 -34.37
CA LEU A 113 34.04 -3.56 -35.38
C LEU A 113 35.23 -4.37 -34.88
N LEU A 114 35.01 -5.66 -34.68
CA LEU A 114 36.01 -6.63 -34.23
C LEU A 114 36.38 -7.56 -35.39
N GLN A 115 37.67 -7.81 -35.58
CA GLN A 115 38.17 -8.81 -36.52
C GLN A 115 38.92 -9.92 -35.77
N LEU A 116 38.51 -11.16 -35.95
CA LEU A 116 39.27 -12.34 -35.58
C LEU A 116 40.22 -12.69 -36.72
N SER A 117 41.51 -12.81 -36.42
CA SER A 117 42.57 -13.21 -37.33
C SER A 117 43.18 -14.52 -36.83
N PHE A 118 43.38 -15.50 -37.71
CA PHE A 118 43.79 -16.86 -37.33
C PHE A 118 45.16 -17.23 -37.92
N SER A 119 45.84 -18.23 -37.33
CA SER A 119 47.17 -18.65 -37.76
C SER A 119 47.27 -19.23 -39.18
N ASP A 120 46.15 -19.62 -39.78
CA ASP A 120 46.07 -20.06 -41.18
C ASP A 120 45.93 -18.90 -42.18
N GLY A 121 45.93 -17.64 -41.69
CA GLY A 121 45.79 -16.42 -42.49
C GLY A 121 44.35 -16.03 -42.79
N SER A 122 43.36 -16.81 -42.34
CA SER A 122 41.95 -16.48 -42.50
C SER A 122 41.48 -15.45 -41.46
N THR A 123 40.37 -14.76 -41.74
CA THR A 123 39.76 -13.78 -40.82
C THR A 123 38.25 -13.97 -40.70
N VAL A 124 37.65 -13.40 -39.65
CA VAL A 124 36.20 -13.26 -39.43
C VAL A 124 35.95 -11.87 -38.86
N GLN A 125 35.05 -11.08 -39.45
CA GLN A 125 34.66 -9.77 -38.90
C GLN A 125 33.28 -9.84 -38.25
N GLN A 126 33.11 -9.12 -37.15
CA GLN A 126 31.86 -9.02 -36.42
C GLN A 126 31.64 -7.55 -36.01
N GLU A 127 30.49 -7.00 -36.40
CA GLU A 127 30.01 -5.73 -35.83
C GLU A 127 29.34 -6.03 -34.49
N LEU A 128 29.68 -5.25 -33.46
CA LEU A 128 29.24 -5.41 -32.08
C LEU A 128 28.30 -4.28 -31.70
N ALA A 129 27.25 -4.58 -30.93
CA ALA A 129 26.36 -3.57 -30.37
C ALA A 129 27.07 -2.75 -29.28
N ASP A 130 26.65 -1.50 -29.05
CA ASP A 130 27.19 -0.63 -28.01
C ASP A 130 26.75 -1.09 -26.60
N SER A 131 27.38 -2.17 -26.11
CA SER A 131 27.11 -2.78 -24.80
C SER A 131 28.34 -3.55 -24.31
N ALA A 132 28.36 -3.95 -23.04
CA ALA A 132 29.47 -4.65 -22.40
C ALA A 132 29.68 -6.11 -22.92
N GLY A 133 28.72 -6.69 -23.64
CA GLY A 133 28.71 -8.12 -23.95
C GLY A 133 28.15 -8.96 -22.79
N PRO A 134 28.32 -10.30 -22.79
CA PRO A 134 29.20 -11.10 -23.66
C PRO A 134 28.74 -11.14 -25.13
N PHE A 135 29.69 -11.11 -26.07
CA PHE A 135 29.45 -11.29 -27.50
C PHE A 135 29.95 -12.67 -27.94
N ILE A 136 29.03 -13.53 -28.39
CA ILE A 136 29.37 -14.88 -28.88
C ILE A 136 29.52 -14.82 -30.40
N ILE A 137 30.74 -15.11 -30.87
CA ILE A 137 31.12 -15.04 -32.28
C ILE A 137 31.35 -16.47 -32.76
N ARG A 138 30.51 -16.94 -33.69
CA ARG A 138 30.55 -18.30 -34.23
C ARG A 138 31.05 -18.30 -35.66
N PHE A 139 31.90 -19.25 -36.00
CA PHE A 139 32.49 -19.39 -37.32
C PHE A 139 32.78 -20.86 -37.65
N PRO A 140 32.97 -21.24 -38.93
CA PRO A 140 33.33 -22.62 -39.28
C PRO A 140 34.60 -23.06 -38.55
N ALA A 141 34.63 -24.30 -38.04
CA ALA A 141 35.74 -24.81 -37.25
C ALA A 141 37.10 -24.69 -37.95
N ARG A 142 38.11 -24.22 -37.21
CA ARG A 142 39.49 -23.98 -37.68
C ARG A 142 40.47 -24.63 -36.72
N THR A 143 41.59 -25.15 -37.21
CA THR A 143 42.69 -25.61 -36.36
C THR A 143 43.80 -24.57 -36.37
N VAL A 144 44.08 -23.98 -35.20
CA VAL A 144 44.91 -22.78 -35.10
C VAL A 144 45.95 -22.91 -33.99
N GLN A 145 47.15 -22.38 -34.22
CA GLN A 145 48.19 -22.23 -33.18
C GLN A 145 48.09 -20.89 -32.44
N TRP A 146 47.45 -19.90 -33.05
CA TRP A 146 47.11 -18.63 -32.42
C TRP A 146 45.87 -18.03 -33.07
N LEU A 147 45.16 -17.21 -32.32
CA LEU A 147 44.12 -16.32 -32.83
C LEU A 147 44.27 -14.92 -32.23
N GLN A 148 43.90 -13.90 -32.99
CA GLN A 148 44.04 -12.50 -32.61
C GLN A 148 42.72 -11.76 -32.81
N LEU A 149 42.34 -10.94 -31.84
CA LEU A 149 41.16 -10.09 -31.82
C LEU A 149 41.61 -8.65 -32.07
N ASP A 150 41.38 -8.16 -33.29
CA ASP A 150 41.68 -6.80 -33.71
C ASP A 150 40.44 -5.91 -33.52
N MET A 151 40.51 -4.96 -32.61
CA MET A 151 39.49 -3.91 -32.45
C MET A 151 39.76 -2.82 -33.49
N LEU A 152 38.95 -2.77 -34.55
CA LEU A 152 39.18 -1.92 -35.72
C LEU A 152 38.45 -0.57 -35.63
N GLU A 153 37.24 -0.55 -35.04
CA GLU A 153 36.43 0.65 -34.82
C GLU A 153 35.90 0.70 -33.39
N ALA A 154 35.59 1.91 -32.89
CA ALA A 154 34.91 2.15 -31.62
C ALA A 154 33.55 2.83 -31.85
N HIS A 155 32.57 2.58 -30.97
CA HIS A 155 31.32 3.35 -30.94
C HIS A 155 31.56 4.81 -30.53
N GLU A 156 32.44 5.00 -29.55
CA GLU A 156 32.95 6.31 -29.13
C GLU A 156 34.43 6.20 -28.79
N VAL A 157 35.23 7.20 -29.19
CA VAL A 157 36.65 7.25 -28.86
C VAL A 157 36.83 7.70 -27.41
N LYS A 158 37.49 6.87 -26.59
CA LYS A 158 37.80 7.15 -25.18
C LYS A 158 39.31 6.96 -24.91
N THR A 159 39.71 7.10 -23.64
CA THR A 159 41.11 7.04 -23.21
C THR A 159 41.73 5.64 -23.35
N TYR A 160 40.95 4.57 -23.15
CA TYR A 160 41.40 3.19 -23.17
C TYR A 160 40.45 2.29 -23.95
N PHE A 161 40.92 1.16 -24.47
CA PHE A 161 40.07 0.00 -24.80
C PHE A 161 40.12 -1.01 -23.66
N THR A 162 39.04 -1.77 -23.51
CA THR A 162 38.95 -2.79 -22.47
C THR A 162 38.51 -4.14 -23.01
N VAL A 163 39.07 -5.20 -22.41
CA VAL A 163 38.64 -6.58 -22.59
C VAL A 163 38.57 -7.17 -21.19
N ASN A 164 37.36 -7.51 -20.73
CA ASN A 164 37.20 -8.19 -19.46
C ASN A 164 37.71 -9.62 -19.54
N GLU A 165 37.34 -10.33 -20.60
CA GLU A 165 37.70 -11.73 -20.78
C GLU A 165 37.51 -12.12 -22.26
N VAL A 166 38.38 -12.98 -22.77
CA VAL A 166 38.24 -13.68 -24.04
C VAL A 166 38.17 -15.16 -23.76
N MET A 167 37.10 -15.80 -24.20
CA MET A 167 36.95 -17.24 -24.12
C MET A 167 36.99 -17.86 -25.50
N VAL A 168 37.54 -19.06 -25.60
CA VAL A 168 37.71 -19.77 -26.88
C VAL A 168 37.24 -21.21 -26.73
N PHE A 169 36.41 -21.68 -27.66
CA PHE A 169 35.79 -23.01 -27.58
C PHE A 169 35.82 -23.75 -28.93
N SER A 170 35.80 -25.09 -28.83
CA SER A 170 35.18 -25.95 -29.84
C SER A 170 33.77 -26.30 -29.36
N ASP A 171 32.76 -25.76 -30.03
CA ASP A 171 31.35 -25.86 -29.69
C ASP A 171 30.50 -26.21 -30.93
N PRO A 172 30.71 -27.39 -31.55
CA PRO A 172 29.99 -27.80 -32.75
C PRO A 172 28.47 -27.98 -32.50
N ASP A 173 28.07 -28.21 -31.24
CA ASP A 173 26.68 -28.40 -30.83
C ASP A 173 25.99 -27.09 -30.39
N GLN A 174 26.67 -25.95 -30.47
CA GLN A 174 26.17 -24.63 -30.04
C GLN A 174 25.66 -24.56 -28.59
N LYS A 175 26.34 -25.24 -27.67
CA LYS A 175 26.00 -25.29 -26.23
C LYS A 175 26.43 -24.04 -25.47
N ILE A 176 27.39 -23.27 -25.98
CA ILE A 176 27.84 -22.03 -25.36
C ILE A 176 26.78 -20.94 -25.53
N SER A 177 26.29 -20.39 -24.43
CA SER A 177 25.25 -19.36 -24.44
C SER A 177 25.47 -18.29 -23.38
N ALA A 178 25.04 -17.06 -23.66
CA ALA A 178 25.10 -15.98 -22.69
C ALA A 178 23.99 -16.15 -21.65
N ARG A 179 24.30 -15.99 -20.37
CA ARG A 179 23.29 -15.80 -19.33
C ARG A 179 22.73 -14.39 -19.48
N VAL A 180 21.54 -14.29 -20.05
CA VAL A 180 20.74 -13.07 -19.94
C VAL A 180 20.23 -13.03 -18.50
N SER A 181 20.63 -12.02 -17.73
CA SER A 181 20.03 -11.80 -16.40
C SER A 181 18.50 -11.72 -16.54
N ASN A 182 17.75 -12.15 -15.53
CA ASN A 182 16.29 -12.04 -15.56
C ASN A 182 15.86 -10.60 -15.89
N LYS A 183 16.56 -9.59 -15.34
CA LYS A 183 16.31 -8.17 -15.63
C LYS A 183 16.53 -7.79 -17.10
N GLN A 184 17.58 -8.30 -17.75
CA GLN A 184 17.86 -7.99 -19.17
C GLN A 184 16.85 -8.63 -20.13
N ARG A 185 16.19 -9.73 -19.76
CA ARG A 185 15.09 -10.32 -20.57
C ARG A 185 13.92 -9.36 -20.70
N TRP A 186 13.63 -8.60 -19.64
CA TRP A 186 12.54 -7.64 -19.59
C TRP A 186 12.88 -6.27 -20.20
N LEU A 187 14.15 -6.01 -20.55
CA LEU A 187 14.51 -4.78 -21.28
C LEU A 187 14.20 -4.87 -22.78
N ARG A 188 13.88 -6.05 -23.31
CA ARG A 188 13.53 -6.28 -24.71
C ARG A 188 12.24 -7.10 -24.78
N VAL A 189 11.14 -6.43 -24.51
CA VAL A 189 9.81 -7.03 -24.44
C VAL A 189 9.23 -7.21 -25.85
N ASP A 190 8.66 -8.38 -26.13
CA ASP A 190 7.93 -8.64 -27.38
C ASP A 190 6.49 -8.15 -27.22
N LEU A 191 6.15 -7.06 -27.92
CA LEU A 191 4.82 -6.45 -27.86
C LEU A 191 3.90 -6.92 -29.00
N THR A 192 4.20 -8.06 -29.62
CA THR A 192 3.36 -8.62 -30.69
C THR A 192 1.95 -8.87 -30.18
N GLU A 193 0.99 -8.25 -30.85
CA GLU A 193 -0.43 -8.46 -30.62
C GLU A 193 -0.88 -9.74 -31.33
N THR A 194 -1.53 -10.65 -30.61
CA THR A 194 -2.05 -11.90 -31.19
C THR A 194 -3.57 -11.88 -31.36
N GLY A 195 -4.23 -10.83 -30.85
CA GLY A 195 -5.69 -10.73 -30.81
C GLY A 195 -6.31 -11.78 -29.88
N ARG A 196 -7.64 -11.69 -29.71
CA ARG A 196 -8.40 -12.60 -28.85
C ARG A 196 -9.56 -13.19 -29.64
N GLU A 197 -9.89 -14.45 -29.34
CA GLU A 197 -10.96 -15.17 -30.05
C GLU A 197 -12.35 -14.61 -29.73
N PHE A 198 -12.54 -14.09 -28.51
CA PHE A 198 -13.81 -13.58 -28.03
C PHE A 198 -13.58 -12.35 -27.16
N HIS A 199 -14.60 -11.50 -27.11
CA HIS A 199 -14.70 -10.36 -26.20
C HIS A 199 -16.11 -10.32 -25.57
N PRO A 200 -16.25 -9.90 -24.30
CA PRO A 200 -15.18 -9.45 -23.40
C PRO A 200 -14.27 -10.62 -22.97
N THR A 201 -13.03 -10.33 -22.57
CA THR A 201 -11.99 -11.33 -22.32
C THR A 201 -11.09 -11.01 -21.12
N VAL A 202 -11.10 -9.78 -20.60
CA VAL A 202 -10.20 -9.36 -19.50
C VAL A 202 -10.83 -9.65 -18.14
N TYR A 203 -11.84 -8.87 -17.73
CA TYR A 203 -12.46 -9.01 -16.40
C TYR A 203 -13.71 -9.91 -16.41
N MET A 204 -14.31 -10.10 -17.57
CA MET A 204 -15.46 -10.97 -17.77
C MET A 204 -15.34 -11.70 -19.09
N THR A 205 -16.08 -12.79 -19.23
CA THR A 205 -16.17 -13.59 -20.45
C THR A 205 -17.59 -13.58 -21.01
N PRO A 206 -17.83 -14.04 -22.26
CA PRO A 206 -19.20 -14.19 -22.78
C PRO A 206 -20.08 -15.12 -21.93
N GLU A 207 -19.47 -16.06 -21.19
CA GLU A 207 -20.19 -16.91 -20.24
C GLU A 207 -20.62 -16.15 -18.98
N ASP A 208 -19.76 -15.27 -18.45
CA ASP A 208 -20.13 -14.41 -17.32
C ASP A 208 -21.25 -13.41 -17.72
N VAL A 209 -21.24 -12.91 -18.97
CA VAL A 209 -22.34 -12.07 -19.49
C VAL A 209 -23.66 -12.85 -19.58
N ARG A 210 -23.63 -14.12 -20.02
CA ARG A 210 -24.80 -14.99 -20.00
C ARG A 210 -25.32 -15.19 -18.57
N ARG A 211 -24.41 -15.41 -17.62
CA ARG A 211 -24.76 -15.56 -16.19
C ARG A 211 -25.38 -14.29 -15.64
N ALA A 212 -24.83 -13.11 -15.94
CA ALA A 212 -25.41 -11.84 -15.53
C ALA A 212 -26.84 -11.65 -16.03
N ARG A 213 -27.12 -11.99 -17.29
CA ARG A 213 -28.48 -11.93 -17.84
C ARG A 213 -29.44 -12.89 -17.12
N ALA A 214 -29.01 -14.12 -16.84
CA ALA A 214 -29.78 -15.07 -16.03
C ALA A 214 -30.02 -14.52 -14.61
N ASN A 215 -28.99 -13.97 -13.96
CA ASN A 215 -29.11 -13.40 -12.62
C ASN A 215 -30.11 -12.21 -12.57
N ILE A 216 -30.17 -11.36 -13.60
CA ILE A 216 -31.15 -10.27 -13.73
C ILE A 216 -32.59 -10.81 -13.84
N GLU A 217 -32.77 -11.94 -14.51
CA GLU A 217 -34.07 -12.59 -14.61
C GLU A 217 -34.49 -13.24 -13.29
N GLU A 218 -33.54 -13.86 -12.58
CA GLU A 218 -33.80 -14.70 -11.40
C GLU A 218 -33.85 -13.92 -10.07
N HIS A 219 -33.00 -12.90 -9.89
CA HIS A 219 -32.81 -12.21 -8.62
C HIS A 219 -33.27 -10.75 -8.66
N GLU A 220 -34.08 -10.35 -7.66
CA GLU A 220 -34.60 -8.98 -7.55
C GLU A 220 -33.48 -7.94 -7.38
N TRP A 221 -32.46 -8.24 -6.58
CA TRP A 221 -31.34 -7.33 -6.36
C TRP A 221 -30.51 -7.09 -7.63
N ALA A 222 -30.30 -8.15 -8.42
CA ALA A 222 -29.56 -8.10 -9.68
C ALA A 222 -30.31 -7.26 -10.72
N ARG A 223 -31.63 -7.48 -10.81
CA ARG A 223 -32.51 -6.66 -11.66
C ARG A 223 -32.50 -5.20 -11.25
N SER A 224 -32.69 -4.91 -9.96
CA SER A 224 -32.70 -3.54 -9.45
C SER A 224 -31.37 -2.81 -9.68
N LEU A 225 -30.24 -3.51 -9.52
CA LEU A 225 -28.92 -2.98 -9.85
C LEU A 225 -28.80 -2.65 -11.35
N ALA A 226 -29.16 -3.61 -12.21
CA ALA A 226 -29.08 -3.44 -13.66
C ALA A 226 -29.98 -2.29 -14.16
N ASP A 227 -31.25 -2.27 -13.73
CA ASP A 227 -32.22 -1.22 -14.06
C ASP A 227 -31.72 0.16 -13.64
N SER A 228 -31.10 0.27 -12.46
CA SER A 228 -30.55 1.54 -11.98
C SER A 228 -29.37 2.01 -12.84
N ILE A 229 -28.49 1.12 -13.30
CA ILE A 229 -27.35 1.50 -14.14
C ILE A 229 -27.82 1.84 -15.55
N ILE A 230 -28.75 1.07 -16.11
CA ILE A 230 -29.37 1.34 -17.42
C ILE A 230 -30.07 2.70 -17.41
N ALA A 231 -30.84 3.02 -16.35
CA ALA A 231 -31.47 4.32 -16.21
C ALA A 231 -30.46 5.47 -16.18
N ASN A 232 -29.29 5.29 -15.55
CA ASN A 232 -28.21 6.27 -15.60
C ASN A 232 -27.62 6.40 -17.03
N ALA A 233 -27.41 5.28 -17.72
CA ALA A 233 -26.92 5.27 -19.10
C ALA A 233 -27.87 6.02 -20.05
N ASP A 234 -29.19 5.83 -19.90
CA ASP A 234 -30.23 6.50 -20.68
C ASP A 234 -30.20 8.03 -20.53
N THR A 235 -29.62 8.57 -19.46
CA THR A 235 -29.46 10.05 -19.30
C THR A 235 -28.38 10.65 -20.20
N VAL A 236 -27.55 9.82 -20.83
CA VAL A 236 -26.34 10.24 -21.56
C VAL A 236 -26.38 9.88 -23.04
N VAL A 237 -27.14 8.86 -23.46
CA VAL A 237 -27.16 8.34 -24.85
C VAL A 237 -27.46 9.41 -25.91
N ASP A 238 -28.22 10.45 -25.57
CA ASP A 238 -28.62 11.51 -26.50
C ASP A 238 -27.56 12.63 -26.69
N ARG A 239 -26.38 12.52 -26.05
CA ARG A 239 -25.29 13.50 -26.22
C ARG A 239 -24.61 13.32 -27.58
N SER A 240 -24.57 14.39 -28.40
CA SER A 240 -23.94 14.33 -29.73
C SER A 240 -22.41 14.24 -29.65
N SER A 241 -21.79 13.69 -30.69
CA SER A 241 -20.33 13.60 -30.82
C SER A 241 -19.64 14.96 -30.77
N GLU A 242 -20.26 15.97 -31.38
CA GLU A 242 -19.72 17.34 -31.37
C GLU A 242 -19.76 17.92 -29.96
N TRP A 243 -20.84 17.69 -29.20
CA TRP A 243 -20.95 18.19 -27.84
C TRP A 243 -19.91 17.53 -26.93
N ILE A 244 -19.73 16.21 -27.04
CA ILE A 244 -18.73 15.47 -26.25
C ILE A 244 -17.32 15.97 -26.58
N ARG A 245 -16.97 16.14 -27.86
CA ARG A 245 -15.65 16.63 -28.24
C ARG A 245 -15.42 18.07 -27.77
N GLN A 246 -16.42 18.96 -27.91
CA GLN A 246 -16.32 20.37 -27.51
C GLN A 246 -16.17 20.58 -26.01
N ASN A 247 -16.70 19.67 -25.18
CA ASN A 247 -16.58 19.76 -23.72
C ASN A 247 -15.37 18.99 -23.18
N CYS A 248 -14.71 18.18 -24.00
CA CYS A 248 -13.46 17.52 -23.63
C CYS A 248 -12.35 18.56 -23.45
N PRO A 249 -11.46 18.43 -22.43
CA PRO A 249 -10.31 19.32 -22.30
C PRO A 249 -9.40 19.29 -23.53
N ASP A 250 -8.64 20.37 -23.73
CA ASP A 250 -7.68 20.47 -24.82
C ASP A 250 -6.47 19.54 -24.63
N LYS A 251 -5.74 19.29 -25.72
CA LYS A 251 -4.45 18.60 -25.70
C LYS A 251 -3.45 19.36 -24.82
N GLY A 252 -2.77 18.65 -23.91
CA GLY A 252 -1.82 19.24 -22.97
C GLY A 252 -2.44 20.06 -21.85
N ALA A 253 -3.76 19.97 -21.64
CA ALA A 253 -4.43 20.68 -20.56
C ALA A 253 -3.89 20.29 -19.17
N ALA A 254 -3.91 21.24 -18.24
CA ALA A 254 -3.61 20.96 -16.84
C ALA A 254 -4.76 20.16 -16.20
N PHE A 255 -4.40 19.25 -15.31
CA PHE A 255 -5.32 18.50 -14.45
C PHE A 255 -4.88 18.70 -13.00
N ALA A 256 -5.83 18.73 -12.06
CA ALA A 256 -5.54 18.97 -10.66
C ALA A 256 -6.48 18.22 -9.72
N TYR A 257 -5.96 17.88 -8.55
CA TYR A 257 -6.64 17.24 -7.46
C TYR A 257 -7.54 18.25 -6.73
N GLY A 258 -7.09 19.50 -6.57
CA GLY A 258 -7.77 20.55 -5.83
C GLY A 258 -7.30 20.70 -4.38
N LEU A 259 -6.02 20.40 -4.09
CA LEU A 259 -5.49 20.32 -2.72
C LEU A 259 -5.50 21.65 -1.95
N THR A 260 -5.20 22.76 -2.62
CA THR A 260 -5.02 24.07 -1.98
C THR A 260 -6.34 24.75 -1.58
N GLY A 261 -7.47 24.34 -2.17
CA GLY A 261 -8.79 24.87 -1.86
C GLY A 261 -8.97 26.36 -2.22
N CYS A 262 -10.04 26.97 -1.72
CA CYS A 262 -10.41 28.36 -2.04
C CYS A 262 -9.45 29.39 -1.41
N PRO A 263 -8.81 30.28 -2.18
CA PRO A 263 -7.91 31.30 -1.62
C PRO A 263 -8.63 32.36 -0.76
N ILE A 264 -9.96 32.46 -0.89
CA ILE A 264 -10.78 33.44 -0.15
C ILE A 264 -11.14 32.93 1.26
N CYS A 265 -11.42 31.63 1.40
CA CYS A 265 -12.02 31.09 2.64
C CYS A 265 -11.51 29.71 3.05
N ALA A 266 -10.48 29.18 2.38
CA ALA A 266 -9.91 27.84 2.56
C ALA A 266 -10.89 26.67 2.36
N GLY A 267 -12.12 26.95 1.89
CA GLY A 267 -13.12 25.93 1.61
C GLY A 267 -12.71 25.07 0.42
N LEU A 268 -12.79 23.73 0.55
CA LEU A 268 -12.59 22.80 -0.55
C LEU A 268 -13.78 22.83 -1.53
N TRP A 269 -13.53 22.48 -2.79
CA TRP A 269 -14.56 22.27 -3.83
C TRP A 269 -14.75 20.79 -4.20
N GLY A 270 -14.05 19.87 -3.55
CA GLY A 270 -14.02 18.44 -3.90
C GLY A 270 -12.82 18.10 -4.79
N SER A 271 -12.56 16.82 -5.00
CA SER A 271 -11.43 16.33 -5.80
C SER A 271 -11.88 15.52 -7.01
N TRP A 272 -11.15 15.66 -8.11
CA TRP A 272 -11.40 14.94 -9.37
C TRP A 272 -12.89 14.98 -9.78
N GLY A 273 -13.52 13.82 -10.02
CA GLY A 273 -14.94 13.72 -10.36
C GLY A 273 -15.91 14.13 -9.24
N GLY A 274 -15.42 14.29 -8.02
CA GLY A 274 -16.16 14.83 -6.88
C GLY A 274 -16.08 16.35 -6.75
N ALA A 275 -15.34 17.04 -7.63
CA ALA A 275 -15.31 18.49 -7.65
C ALA A 275 -16.69 19.08 -8.02
N ASN A 276 -17.07 20.18 -7.36
CA ASN A 276 -18.32 20.89 -7.62
C ASN A 276 -18.19 21.75 -8.88
N CYS A 277 -18.36 21.10 -10.02
CA CYS A 277 -18.32 21.64 -11.36
C CYS A 277 -19.64 21.38 -12.10
N SER A 278 -19.86 22.06 -13.22
CA SER A 278 -20.99 21.80 -14.11
C SER A 278 -20.63 22.18 -15.54
N PHE A 279 -21.15 21.45 -16.53
CA PHE A 279 -21.07 21.83 -17.94
C PHE A 279 -21.77 23.17 -18.24
N ASP A 280 -22.68 23.63 -17.37
CA ASP A 280 -23.31 24.96 -17.48
C ASP A 280 -22.38 26.11 -17.02
N ARG A 281 -21.27 25.78 -16.36
CA ARG A 281 -20.26 26.72 -15.86
C ARG A 281 -18.85 26.23 -16.24
N PRO A 282 -18.52 26.13 -17.53
CA PRO A 282 -17.28 25.53 -17.99
C PRO A 282 -16.05 26.26 -17.44
N GLY A 283 -15.01 25.50 -17.07
CA GLY A 283 -13.76 26.06 -16.55
C GLY A 283 -13.82 26.57 -15.12
N THR A 284 -14.91 26.32 -14.38
CA THR A 284 -15.07 26.83 -13.01
C THR A 284 -15.28 25.73 -11.96
N VAL A 285 -14.89 26.05 -10.72
CA VAL A 285 -15.17 25.27 -9.50
C VAL A 285 -15.99 26.10 -8.52
N GLN A 286 -16.82 25.45 -7.70
CA GLN A 286 -17.51 26.11 -6.59
C GLN A 286 -17.08 25.54 -5.23
N CYS A 287 -16.52 26.39 -4.37
CA CYS A 287 -16.12 25.93 -3.02
C CYS A 287 -17.32 25.67 -2.11
N ARG A 288 -17.13 24.94 -1.00
CA ARG A 288 -18.18 24.63 -0.01
C ARG A 288 -18.90 25.85 0.58
N ASN A 289 -18.28 27.03 0.53
CA ASN A 289 -18.84 28.29 1.02
C ASN A 289 -19.49 29.11 -0.09
N GLY A 290 -19.57 28.59 -1.33
CA GLY A 290 -20.35 29.15 -2.42
C GLY A 290 -19.59 30.02 -3.42
N HIS A 291 -18.30 30.32 -3.21
CA HIS A 291 -17.49 31.09 -4.17
C HIS A 291 -17.26 30.29 -5.46
N ILE A 292 -17.42 30.95 -6.61
CA ILE A 292 -17.16 30.39 -7.94
C ILE A 292 -15.85 30.97 -8.45
N LEU A 293 -14.91 30.11 -8.85
CA LEU A 293 -13.56 30.47 -9.27
C LEU A 293 -13.20 29.76 -10.58
N PRO A 294 -12.39 30.35 -11.47
CA PRO A 294 -11.75 31.66 -11.35
C PRO A 294 -12.74 32.83 -11.42
N ASP A 295 -12.39 33.96 -10.83
CA ASP A 295 -13.06 35.26 -10.98
C ASP A 295 -12.06 36.34 -11.43
N GLU A 296 -12.49 37.60 -11.56
CA GLU A 296 -11.62 38.69 -12.03
C GLU A 296 -10.41 38.93 -11.09
N ALA A 297 -10.55 38.66 -9.80
CA ALA A 297 -9.49 38.85 -8.81
C ALA A 297 -8.54 37.62 -8.71
N HIS A 298 -9.02 36.45 -9.12
CA HIS A 298 -8.30 35.18 -9.07
C HIS A 298 -8.31 34.50 -10.46
N PRO A 299 -7.68 35.11 -11.48
CA PRO A 299 -7.69 34.58 -12.84
C PRO A 299 -6.86 33.29 -12.93
N ASP A 300 -7.36 32.30 -13.67
CA ASP A 300 -6.65 31.07 -14.03
C ASP A 300 -6.82 30.86 -15.54
N ASP A 301 -5.70 30.91 -16.27
CA ASP A 301 -5.65 30.76 -17.73
C ASP A 301 -5.51 29.31 -18.18
N GLY A 302 -5.60 28.36 -17.24
CA GLY A 302 -5.34 26.94 -17.46
C GLY A 302 -4.02 26.46 -16.86
N THR A 303 -3.18 27.36 -16.33
CA THR A 303 -1.92 27.01 -15.66
C THR A 303 -1.92 27.22 -14.14
N GLY A 304 -3.07 27.61 -13.57
CA GLY A 304 -3.26 27.87 -12.15
C GLY A 304 -3.10 29.35 -11.79
N TYR A 305 -3.74 29.74 -10.69
CA TYR A 305 -3.63 31.06 -10.07
C TYR A 305 -2.56 31.06 -8.97
N GLU A 306 -1.49 31.84 -9.13
CA GLU A 306 -0.49 32.06 -8.06
C GLU A 306 -1.03 33.12 -7.08
N ASN A 307 -1.34 32.65 -5.86
CA ASN A 307 -1.81 33.47 -4.76
C ASN A 307 -0.64 34.29 -4.16
N PRO A 308 -0.85 35.45 -3.51
CA PRO A 308 0.24 36.26 -2.97
C PRO A 308 1.13 35.58 -1.91
N ASP A 309 0.67 34.46 -1.33
CA ASP A 309 1.46 33.62 -0.42
C ASP A 309 2.37 32.59 -1.13
N GLY A 310 2.37 32.59 -2.47
CA GLY A 310 3.17 31.72 -3.33
C GLY A 310 2.51 30.38 -3.69
N ARG A 311 1.31 30.08 -3.17
CA ARG A 311 0.59 28.85 -3.52
C ARG A 311 -0.11 28.97 -4.86
N ILE A 312 -0.17 27.86 -5.60
CA ILE A 312 -0.89 27.78 -6.87
C ILE A 312 -2.25 27.11 -6.68
N HIS A 313 -3.31 27.72 -7.20
CA HIS A 313 -4.67 27.19 -7.18
C HIS A 313 -5.13 26.84 -8.60
N TYR A 314 -5.39 25.56 -8.86
CA TYR A 314 -5.76 25.06 -10.19
C TYR A 314 -7.29 24.92 -10.33
N PHE A 315 -7.99 26.01 -10.62
CA PHE A 315 -9.45 26.00 -10.80
C PHE A 315 -9.84 25.31 -12.11
N VAL A 316 -9.22 25.74 -13.22
CA VAL A 316 -9.45 25.15 -14.55
C VAL A 316 -8.95 23.71 -14.58
N GLY A 317 -7.80 23.42 -13.96
CA GLY A 317 -7.28 22.05 -13.86
C GLY A 317 -8.19 21.10 -13.06
N SER A 318 -8.86 21.60 -12.02
CA SER A 318 -9.87 20.84 -11.28
C SER A 318 -11.11 20.58 -12.14
N TYR A 319 -11.57 21.57 -12.92
CA TYR A 319 -12.66 21.39 -13.88
C TYR A 319 -12.32 20.35 -14.96
N ASN A 320 -11.13 20.42 -15.55
CA ASN A 320 -10.68 19.45 -16.55
C ASN A 320 -10.66 18.02 -16.00
N SER A 321 -10.24 17.88 -14.73
CA SER A 321 -10.28 16.60 -14.03
C SER A 321 -11.70 16.10 -13.83
N TRP A 322 -12.61 16.97 -13.39
CA TRP A 322 -14.02 16.62 -13.27
C TRP A 322 -14.64 16.15 -14.60
N VAL A 323 -14.30 16.78 -15.73
CA VAL A 323 -14.82 16.38 -17.04
C VAL A 323 -14.37 14.96 -17.41
N VAL A 324 -13.07 14.65 -17.36
CA VAL A 324 -12.59 13.32 -17.77
C VAL A 324 -13.07 12.21 -16.85
N GLU A 325 -13.26 12.50 -15.56
CA GLU A 325 -13.85 11.57 -14.60
C GLU A 325 -15.34 11.35 -14.85
N THR A 326 -16.05 12.41 -15.24
CA THR A 326 -17.46 12.32 -15.65
C THR A 326 -17.59 11.47 -16.92
N TYR A 327 -16.69 11.63 -17.90
CA TYR A 327 -16.68 10.81 -19.11
C TYR A 327 -16.40 9.34 -18.81
N GLN A 328 -15.44 9.05 -17.92
CA GLN A 328 -15.18 7.68 -17.47
C GLN A 328 -16.39 7.07 -16.75
N LYS A 329 -17.07 7.84 -15.90
CA LYS A 329 -18.29 7.40 -15.21
C LYS A 329 -19.44 7.12 -16.18
N TRP A 330 -19.59 7.94 -17.23
CA TRP A 330 -20.58 7.69 -18.27
C TRP A 330 -20.21 6.47 -19.12
N ALA A 331 -18.95 6.31 -19.50
CA ALA A 331 -18.46 5.14 -20.22
C ALA A 331 -18.73 3.85 -19.44
N ASP A 332 -18.55 3.87 -18.11
CA ASP A 332 -18.88 2.75 -17.22
C ASP A 332 -20.35 2.32 -17.33
N TRP A 333 -21.27 3.28 -17.22
CA TRP A 333 -22.71 3.01 -17.32
C TRP A 333 -23.11 2.49 -18.70
N LEU A 334 -22.59 3.11 -19.76
CA LEU A 334 -22.90 2.77 -21.14
C LEU A 334 -22.35 1.39 -21.53
N ALA A 335 -21.10 1.09 -21.17
CA ALA A 335 -20.48 -0.21 -21.44
C ALA A 335 -21.22 -1.35 -20.70
N PHE A 336 -21.61 -1.12 -19.44
CA PHE A 336 -22.44 -2.07 -18.69
C PHE A 336 -23.81 -2.28 -19.36
N ALA A 337 -24.51 -1.20 -19.70
CA ALA A 337 -25.84 -1.26 -20.31
C ALA A 337 -25.80 -2.00 -21.65
N TYR A 338 -24.80 -1.73 -22.51
CA TYR A 338 -24.58 -2.49 -23.73
C TYR A 338 -24.36 -3.99 -23.44
N THR A 339 -23.53 -4.31 -22.46
CA THR A 339 -23.19 -5.69 -22.10
C THR A 339 -24.44 -6.49 -21.71
N VAL A 340 -25.32 -5.94 -20.88
CA VAL A 340 -26.51 -6.67 -20.39
C VAL A 340 -27.68 -6.62 -21.37
N THR A 341 -27.86 -5.55 -22.14
CA THR A 341 -29.01 -5.38 -23.07
C THR A 341 -28.72 -5.77 -24.52
N GLY A 342 -27.49 -5.56 -25.00
CA GLY A 342 -27.12 -5.64 -26.41
C GLY A 342 -27.60 -4.45 -27.26
N GLU A 343 -28.11 -3.37 -26.66
CA GLU A 343 -28.60 -2.21 -27.40
C GLU A 343 -27.46 -1.29 -27.87
N GLU A 344 -27.34 -1.13 -29.19
CA GLU A 344 -26.21 -0.45 -29.85
C GLU A 344 -26.07 1.03 -29.45
N LYS A 345 -27.17 1.71 -29.13
CA LYS A 345 -27.18 3.12 -28.70
C LYS A 345 -26.21 3.38 -27.54
N TYR A 346 -26.03 2.41 -26.64
CA TYR A 346 -25.12 2.54 -25.51
C TYR A 346 -23.65 2.45 -25.95
N ALA A 347 -23.32 1.50 -26.83
CA ALA A 347 -21.96 1.34 -27.37
C ALA A 347 -21.57 2.52 -28.27
N GLU A 348 -22.51 3.07 -29.04
CA GLU A 348 -22.28 4.24 -29.89
C GLU A 348 -21.78 5.46 -29.09
N THR A 349 -22.49 5.83 -28.02
CA THR A 349 -22.08 6.94 -27.15
C THR A 349 -20.81 6.61 -26.37
N CYS A 350 -20.64 5.37 -25.91
CA CYS A 350 -19.44 4.94 -25.20
C CYS A 350 -18.19 5.06 -26.08
N ALA A 351 -18.26 4.58 -27.33
CA ALA A 351 -17.17 4.67 -28.30
C ALA A 351 -16.73 6.11 -28.56
N VAL A 352 -17.67 7.06 -28.60
CA VAL A 352 -17.39 8.50 -28.76
C VAL A 352 -16.68 9.09 -27.55
N LEU A 353 -17.09 8.73 -26.33
CA LEU A 353 -16.44 9.17 -25.10
C LEU A 353 -15.00 8.66 -25.01
N LEU A 354 -14.78 7.37 -25.31
CA LEU A 354 -13.46 6.77 -25.31
C LEU A 354 -12.56 7.37 -26.41
N ASP A 355 -13.11 7.68 -27.57
CA ASP A 355 -12.39 8.34 -28.67
C ASP A 355 -11.95 9.77 -28.30
N ALA A 356 -12.80 10.55 -27.61
CA ALA A 356 -12.45 11.88 -27.09
C ALA A 356 -11.32 11.81 -26.06
N LEU A 357 -11.39 10.86 -25.12
CA LEU A 357 -10.31 10.66 -24.14
C LEU A 357 -9.01 10.23 -24.83
N ALA A 358 -9.08 9.32 -25.81
CA ALA A 358 -7.93 8.84 -26.55
C ALA A 358 -7.25 9.92 -27.41
N GLU A 359 -8.02 10.89 -27.94
CA GLU A 359 -7.47 12.04 -28.70
C GLU A 359 -6.46 12.87 -27.88
N ILE A 360 -6.72 13.06 -26.58
CA ILE A 360 -5.90 13.92 -25.71
C ILE A 360 -4.87 13.15 -24.88
N TYR A 361 -5.11 11.86 -24.65
CA TYR A 361 -4.33 11.01 -23.73
C TYR A 361 -2.80 11.08 -23.92
N PRO A 362 -2.24 11.04 -25.16
CA PRO A 362 -0.79 11.10 -25.35
C PRO A 362 -0.14 12.43 -24.94
N SER A 363 -0.91 13.52 -24.93
CA SER A 363 -0.41 14.87 -24.65
C SER A 363 -0.65 15.32 -23.21
N CYS A 364 -1.55 14.64 -22.49
CA CYS A 364 -1.89 14.95 -21.11
C CYS A 364 -1.11 14.01 -20.18
N ASP A 365 0.22 14.08 -20.21
CA ASP A 365 1.16 13.11 -19.63
C ASP A 365 1.82 13.55 -18.31
N ALA A 366 1.46 14.73 -17.81
CA ALA A 366 1.93 15.25 -16.52
C ALA A 366 1.20 14.65 -15.31
N GLY A 367 0.01 14.07 -15.50
CA GLY A 367 -0.87 13.70 -14.38
C GLY A 367 -1.47 14.93 -13.69
N SER A 368 -1.73 14.82 -12.39
CA SER A 368 -2.22 15.95 -11.57
C SER A 368 -1.08 16.92 -11.25
N TRP A 369 -1.21 18.18 -11.66
CA TRP A 369 -0.15 19.20 -11.55
C TRP A 369 0.11 19.67 -10.12
N ASP A 370 -0.88 19.56 -9.24
CA ASP A 370 -0.77 19.85 -7.81
C ASP A 370 -0.35 18.62 -6.98
N TYR A 371 -0.05 17.49 -7.61
CA TYR A 371 0.48 16.31 -6.91
C TYR A 371 2.02 16.34 -6.89
N PRO A 372 2.67 15.95 -5.77
CA PRO A 372 4.13 15.97 -5.65
C PRO A 372 4.80 14.97 -6.61
N SER A 373 5.14 15.46 -7.80
CA SER A 373 5.75 14.68 -8.87
C SER A 373 6.90 15.47 -9.48
N THR A 374 8.09 14.88 -9.56
CA THR A 374 9.26 15.53 -10.15
C THR A 374 10.13 14.53 -10.91
N PRO A 375 10.24 14.64 -12.25
CA PRO A 375 9.42 15.51 -13.11
C PRO A 375 7.91 15.13 -13.03
N PRO A 376 6.98 16.03 -13.43
CA PRO A 376 5.57 15.66 -13.60
C PRO A 376 5.42 14.42 -14.46
N SER A 377 4.58 13.48 -14.03
CA SER A 377 4.42 12.20 -14.69
C SER A 377 3.06 11.59 -14.37
N GLY A 378 2.33 11.17 -15.40
CA GLY A 378 1.03 10.55 -15.26
C GLY A 378 0.26 10.50 -16.57
N ARG A 379 -1.07 10.38 -16.49
CA ARG A 379 -1.99 10.46 -17.63
C ARG A 379 -3.30 11.07 -17.15
N LEU A 380 -3.80 12.07 -17.90
CA LEU A 380 -4.98 12.86 -17.52
C LEU A 380 -4.83 13.35 -16.07
N SER A 381 -5.80 13.08 -15.21
CA SER A 381 -5.80 13.45 -13.79
C SER A 381 -4.99 12.52 -12.86
N ARG A 382 -4.37 11.47 -13.38
CA ARG A 382 -3.72 10.44 -12.53
C ARG A 382 -2.20 10.55 -12.57
N PRO A 383 -1.54 10.82 -11.42
CA PRO A 383 -0.09 10.85 -11.34
C PRO A 383 0.50 9.44 -11.15
N TRP A 384 1.70 9.21 -11.68
CA TRP A 384 2.50 8.00 -11.47
C TRP A 384 1.70 6.68 -11.61
N TYR A 385 1.81 5.78 -10.63
CA TYR A 385 1.16 4.46 -10.61
C TYR A 385 -0.37 4.56 -10.67
N GLN A 386 -0.95 5.70 -10.30
CA GLN A 386 -2.39 5.87 -10.35
C GLN A 386 -2.93 5.88 -11.78
N VAL A 387 -2.08 6.07 -12.79
CA VAL A 387 -2.44 5.89 -14.21
C VAL A 387 -3.08 4.53 -14.43
N ALA A 388 -2.48 3.48 -13.85
CA ALA A 388 -3.00 2.13 -14.00
C ALA A 388 -4.40 1.97 -13.41
N ARG A 389 -4.76 2.72 -12.35
CA ARG A 389 -6.09 2.68 -11.71
C ARG A 389 -7.21 3.11 -12.65
N VAL A 390 -6.91 3.97 -13.63
CA VAL A 390 -7.84 4.39 -14.68
C VAL A 390 -7.66 3.54 -15.93
N LEU A 391 -6.43 3.18 -16.30
CA LEU A 391 -6.20 2.34 -17.47
C LEU A 391 -6.94 1.01 -17.39
N VAL A 392 -6.96 0.36 -16.21
CA VAL A 392 -7.67 -0.91 -16.04
C VAL A 392 -9.18 -0.79 -16.29
N THR A 393 -9.80 0.34 -15.95
CA THR A 393 -11.24 0.54 -16.16
C THR A 393 -11.53 0.94 -17.60
N LEU A 394 -10.67 1.74 -18.24
CA LEU A 394 -10.76 2.05 -19.67
C LEU A 394 -10.65 0.79 -20.53
N VAL A 395 -9.77 -0.16 -20.15
CA VAL A 395 -9.71 -1.49 -20.77
C VAL A 395 -11.03 -2.23 -20.61
N ASP A 396 -11.61 -2.27 -19.40
CA ASP A 396 -12.89 -2.95 -19.15
C ASP A 396 -14.05 -2.37 -19.98
N TYR A 397 -14.13 -1.04 -20.09
CA TYR A 397 -15.19 -0.38 -20.87
C TYR A 397 -15.05 -0.68 -22.36
N TYR A 398 -13.82 -0.61 -22.89
CA TYR A 398 -13.53 -0.93 -24.28
C TYR A 398 -13.80 -2.39 -24.62
N ASP A 399 -13.37 -3.32 -23.75
CA ASP A 399 -13.55 -4.77 -23.91
C ASP A 399 -15.04 -5.15 -23.98
N GLN A 400 -15.87 -4.50 -23.17
CA GLN A 400 -17.33 -4.66 -23.17
C GLN A 400 -17.99 -4.26 -24.49
N ILE A 401 -17.52 -3.19 -25.14
CA ILE A 401 -18.07 -2.71 -26.42
C ILE A 401 -17.30 -3.19 -27.64
N TYR A 402 -16.32 -4.09 -27.49
CA TYR A 402 -15.35 -4.44 -28.54
C TYR A 402 -15.99 -4.85 -29.87
N ASN A 403 -17.13 -5.55 -29.81
CA ASN A 403 -17.85 -6.08 -30.98
C ASN A 403 -18.77 -5.05 -31.65
N SER A 404 -18.89 -3.84 -31.11
CA SER A 404 -19.73 -2.79 -31.68
C SER A 404 -19.12 -2.23 -32.97
N PRO A 405 -19.91 -2.08 -34.06
CA PRO A 405 -19.47 -1.39 -35.27
C PRO A 405 -19.21 0.10 -35.05
N ALA A 406 -19.63 0.69 -33.93
CA ALA A 406 -19.36 2.09 -33.61
C ALA A 406 -17.86 2.37 -33.42
N LEU A 407 -17.06 1.35 -33.09
CA LEU A 407 -15.60 1.44 -32.97
C LEU A 407 -14.91 1.57 -34.34
N ASP A 408 -15.52 1.08 -35.41
CA ASP A 408 -14.95 1.12 -36.76
C ASP A 408 -15.31 2.42 -37.52
N GLN A 409 -16.05 3.32 -36.87
CA GLN A 409 -16.35 4.65 -37.40
C GLN A 409 -15.11 5.57 -37.35
N PRO A 410 -15.10 6.67 -38.15
CA PRO A 410 -14.02 7.65 -38.09
C PRO A 410 -13.81 8.21 -36.68
N SER A 411 -12.53 8.32 -36.29
CA SER A 411 -12.09 8.96 -35.06
C SER A 411 -12.07 10.48 -35.19
N PHE A 412 -12.02 11.16 -34.05
CA PHE A 412 -11.61 12.56 -33.96
C PHE A 412 -10.16 12.82 -34.37
N VAL A 413 -9.32 11.78 -34.42
CA VAL A 413 -7.97 11.83 -34.98
C VAL A 413 -8.02 11.46 -36.46
N ASP A 414 -7.65 12.42 -37.31
CA ASP A 414 -7.69 12.26 -38.77
C ASP A 414 -6.93 11.02 -39.24
N GLY A 415 -7.61 10.21 -40.06
CA GLY A 415 -7.04 9.00 -40.67
C GLY A 415 -7.11 7.73 -39.82
N LEU A 416 -7.68 7.81 -38.61
CA LEU A 416 -7.92 6.64 -37.74
C LEU A 416 -9.42 6.33 -37.62
N THR A 417 -9.72 5.06 -37.37
CA THR A 417 -10.98 4.64 -36.74
C THR A 417 -10.93 4.88 -35.24
N ARG A 418 -12.08 4.93 -34.57
CA ARG A 418 -12.13 5.07 -33.10
C ARG A 418 -11.39 3.91 -32.42
N ARG A 419 -11.51 2.70 -32.96
CA ARG A 419 -10.76 1.50 -32.55
C ARG A 419 -9.26 1.76 -32.53
N GLU A 420 -8.70 2.16 -33.67
CA GLU A 420 -7.26 2.40 -33.82
C GLU A 420 -6.78 3.52 -32.89
N ASN A 421 -7.57 4.59 -32.72
CA ASN A 421 -7.25 5.68 -31.80
C ASN A 421 -7.24 5.21 -30.34
N ILE A 422 -8.29 4.52 -29.89
CA ILE A 422 -8.40 4.00 -28.52
C ILE A 422 -7.27 3.02 -28.22
N GLU A 423 -7.05 2.03 -29.09
CA GLU A 423 -6.02 1.01 -28.87
C GLU A 423 -4.61 1.63 -28.88
N THR A 424 -4.31 2.54 -29.80
CA THR A 424 -2.95 3.08 -29.98
C THR A 424 -2.65 4.23 -29.03
N ASN A 425 -3.47 5.28 -29.06
CA ASN A 425 -3.19 6.53 -28.37
C ASN A 425 -3.55 6.49 -26.88
N MET A 426 -4.44 5.58 -26.46
CA MET A 426 -4.83 5.43 -25.06
C MET A 426 -4.30 4.15 -24.44
N LEU A 427 -4.72 2.98 -24.93
CA LEU A 427 -4.47 1.70 -24.25
C LEU A 427 -3.00 1.29 -24.33
N LYS A 428 -2.42 1.21 -25.54
CA LYS A 428 -1.00 0.86 -25.74
C LYS A 428 -0.06 1.92 -25.17
N ASN A 429 -0.39 3.21 -25.31
CA ASN A 429 0.36 4.29 -24.70
C ASN A 429 0.40 4.16 -23.16
N GLY A 430 -0.76 3.94 -22.53
CA GLY A 430 -0.87 3.75 -21.09
C GLY A 430 -0.16 2.48 -20.60
N ALA A 431 -0.30 1.37 -21.33
CA ALA A 431 0.36 0.11 -20.99
C ALA A 431 1.88 0.22 -21.10
N TRP A 432 2.40 0.87 -22.13
CA TRP A 432 3.84 1.12 -22.27
C TRP A 432 4.37 1.97 -21.12
N TYR A 433 3.67 3.06 -20.78
CA TYR A 433 4.03 3.87 -19.61
C TYR A 433 4.08 3.02 -18.34
N CYS A 434 3.03 2.24 -18.08
CA CYS A 434 2.98 1.39 -16.90
C CYS A 434 4.10 0.35 -16.89
N TYR A 435 4.35 -0.32 -18.02
CA TYR A 435 5.42 -1.29 -18.16
C TYR A 435 6.79 -0.65 -17.90
N GLU A 436 7.10 0.46 -18.55
CA GLU A 436 8.37 1.17 -18.40
C GLU A 436 8.61 1.61 -16.95
N GLN A 437 7.59 2.20 -16.31
CA GLN A 437 7.70 2.60 -14.90
C GLN A 437 7.92 1.39 -13.99
N SER A 438 7.30 0.25 -14.29
CA SER A 438 7.48 -0.98 -13.50
C SER A 438 8.90 -1.59 -13.59
N LEU A 439 9.70 -1.20 -14.58
CA LEU A 439 11.09 -1.66 -14.67
C LEU A 439 11.99 -1.04 -13.59
N ALA A 440 11.57 0.06 -12.95
CA ALA A 440 12.25 0.64 -11.80
C ALA A 440 12.25 -0.33 -10.62
N GLY A 441 11.10 -0.96 -10.38
CA GLY A 441 10.95 -2.14 -9.55
C GLY A 441 10.68 -1.90 -8.07
N GLY A 442 10.07 -2.91 -7.45
CA GLY A 442 9.72 -2.92 -6.04
C GLY A 442 8.71 -4.01 -5.73
N LEU A 443 8.50 -4.30 -4.45
CA LEU A 443 7.42 -5.18 -3.99
C LEU A 443 6.46 -4.35 -3.15
N ASN A 444 5.90 -3.29 -3.72
CA ASN A 444 5.00 -2.37 -3.04
C ASN A 444 3.71 -2.16 -3.86
N ASN A 445 2.74 -1.49 -3.26
CA ASN A 445 1.44 -1.28 -3.88
C ASN A 445 1.50 -0.43 -5.17
N GLY A 446 2.36 0.60 -5.22
CA GLY A 446 2.50 1.44 -6.41
C GLY A 446 3.08 0.68 -7.61
N GLU A 447 4.06 -0.18 -7.36
CA GLU A 447 4.65 -1.05 -8.37
C GLU A 447 3.61 -2.05 -8.93
N ALA A 448 2.84 -2.69 -8.05
CA ALA A 448 1.77 -3.60 -8.45
C ALA A 448 0.68 -2.90 -9.30
N ASP A 449 0.40 -1.62 -9.04
CA ASP A 449 -0.50 -0.81 -9.88
C ASP A 449 0.02 -0.73 -11.32
N TYR A 450 1.28 -0.35 -11.54
CA TYR A 450 1.85 -0.32 -12.89
C TYR A 450 1.76 -1.67 -13.60
N ILE A 451 2.16 -2.74 -12.91
CA ILE A 451 2.17 -4.09 -13.49
C ILE A 451 0.77 -4.50 -13.97
N ARG A 452 -0.29 -4.25 -13.18
CA ARG A 452 -1.65 -4.60 -13.60
C ARG A 452 -2.17 -3.75 -14.77
N GLY A 453 -1.69 -2.51 -14.91
CA GLY A 453 -2.03 -1.65 -16.04
C GLY A 453 -1.51 -2.22 -17.37
N ALA A 454 -0.29 -2.76 -17.37
CA ALA A 454 0.25 -3.48 -18.52
C ALA A 454 -0.45 -4.83 -18.73
N LEU A 455 -0.71 -5.58 -17.64
CA LEU A 455 -1.43 -6.86 -17.67
C LEU A 455 -2.79 -6.76 -18.35
N SER A 456 -3.60 -5.75 -18.02
CA SER A 456 -4.96 -5.62 -18.54
C SER A 456 -4.97 -5.44 -20.06
N VAL A 457 -4.09 -4.60 -20.59
CA VAL A 457 -3.91 -4.40 -22.04
C VAL A 457 -3.29 -5.64 -22.70
N GLY A 458 -2.37 -6.32 -22.01
CA GLY A 458 -1.81 -7.58 -22.47
C GLY A 458 -2.86 -8.68 -22.63
N CYS A 459 -3.79 -8.78 -21.69
CA CYS A 459 -4.92 -9.71 -21.77
C CYS A 459 -5.90 -9.31 -22.88
N LEU A 460 -6.16 -8.01 -23.06
CA LEU A 460 -7.06 -7.49 -24.08
C LEU A 460 -6.55 -7.74 -25.51
N LEU A 461 -5.27 -7.48 -25.78
CA LEU A 461 -4.70 -7.52 -27.14
C LEU A 461 -3.90 -8.80 -27.44
N GLY A 462 -3.75 -9.67 -26.45
CA GLY A 462 -2.97 -10.91 -26.59
C GLY A 462 -1.46 -10.67 -26.58
N ILE A 463 -0.97 -9.67 -25.84
CA ILE A 463 0.46 -9.40 -25.67
C ILE A 463 0.97 -10.24 -24.49
N GLU A 464 1.46 -11.46 -24.79
CA GLU A 464 1.81 -12.47 -23.78
C GLU A 464 2.92 -12.00 -22.83
N SER A 465 3.83 -11.15 -23.30
CA SER A 465 4.95 -10.66 -22.50
C SER A 465 4.53 -9.76 -21.32
N TYR A 466 3.44 -8.99 -21.45
CA TYR A 466 2.85 -8.25 -20.32
C TYR A 466 2.18 -9.19 -19.31
N VAL A 467 1.59 -10.30 -19.78
CA VAL A 467 1.02 -11.33 -18.91
C VAL A 467 2.14 -12.03 -18.13
N ASP A 468 3.21 -12.42 -18.81
CA ASP A 468 4.39 -13.04 -18.19
C ASP A 468 5.06 -12.11 -17.18
N TRP A 469 5.18 -10.81 -17.50
CA TRP A 469 5.74 -9.81 -16.58
C TRP A 469 4.91 -9.71 -15.30
N ALA A 470 3.58 -9.70 -15.44
CA ALA A 470 2.69 -9.59 -14.29
C ALA A 470 2.61 -10.86 -13.45
N LEU A 471 2.78 -12.04 -14.06
CA LEU A 471 2.71 -13.30 -13.34
C LEU A 471 4.06 -13.68 -12.71
N ASP A 472 5.09 -13.79 -13.55
CA ASP A 472 6.40 -14.39 -13.25
C ASP A 472 7.58 -13.41 -13.37
N GLY A 473 7.31 -12.12 -13.62
CA GLY A 473 8.31 -11.07 -13.53
C GLY A 473 8.91 -10.97 -12.12
N PRO A 474 10.09 -10.34 -11.96
CA PRO A 474 10.75 -10.15 -10.66
C PRO A 474 9.89 -9.45 -9.61
N TYR A 475 8.89 -8.68 -10.05
CA TYR A 475 7.94 -7.95 -9.20
C TYR A 475 6.49 -8.39 -9.43
N GLY A 476 6.28 -9.44 -10.24
CA GLY A 476 4.96 -9.98 -10.57
C GLY A 476 4.21 -10.49 -9.34
N ILE A 477 2.94 -10.84 -9.51
CA ILE A 477 2.03 -11.17 -8.41
C ILE A 477 2.51 -12.35 -7.56
N ARG A 478 3.16 -13.36 -8.16
CA ARG A 478 3.73 -14.48 -7.41
C ARG A 478 4.86 -14.04 -6.50
N ALA A 479 5.78 -13.21 -7.02
CA ALA A 479 6.87 -12.64 -6.21
C ALA A 479 6.31 -11.72 -5.12
N SER A 480 5.32 -10.88 -5.45
CA SER A 480 4.65 -9.99 -4.51
C SER A 480 4.02 -10.76 -3.35
N VAL A 481 3.18 -11.77 -3.63
CA VAL A 481 2.51 -12.55 -2.59
C VAL A 481 3.51 -13.27 -1.68
N GLN A 482 4.53 -13.92 -2.25
CA GLN A 482 5.52 -14.71 -1.47
C GLN A 482 6.37 -13.86 -0.52
N ASN A 483 6.56 -12.58 -0.82
CA ASN A 483 7.40 -11.69 0.00
C ASN A 483 6.57 -10.73 0.86
N ASN A 484 5.35 -10.42 0.45
CA ASN A 484 4.53 -9.41 1.10
C ASN A 484 3.48 -9.99 2.05
N ALA A 485 3.10 -11.27 1.93
CA ALA A 485 2.35 -11.96 2.98
C ALA A 485 3.32 -12.49 4.03
N ASP A 486 3.08 -12.09 5.26
CA ASP A 486 3.65 -12.79 6.40
C ASP A 486 2.88 -14.09 6.71
N ARG A 487 3.42 -14.92 7.60
CA ARG A 487 2.80 -16.20 8.01
C ARG A 487 1.39 -16.06 8.60
N ASP A 488 1.05 -14.87 9.08
CA ASP A 488 -0.22 -14.51 9.71
C ASP A 488 -1.17 -13.85 8.68
N GLY A 489 -0.82 -13.89 7.38
CA GLY A 489 -1.59 -13.33 6.28
C GLY A 489 -1.55 -11.79 6.22
N ARG A 490 -0.56 -11.15 6.87
CA ARG A 490 -0.42 -9.69 6.94
C ARG A 490 0.48 -9.16 5.85
N TYR A 491 0.09 -8.00 5.34
CA TYR A 491 0.90 -7.26 4.39
C TYR A 491 2.11 -6.64 5.09
N TYR A 492 3.27 -6.61 4.44
CA TYR A 492 4.51 -6.15 5.05
C TYR A 492 4.49 -4.64 5.40
N GLU A 493 3.88 -3.78 4.57
CA GLU A 493 3.81 -2.34 4.85
C GLU A 493 3.14 -2.10 6.21
N SER A 494 3.69 -1.19 7.00
CA SER A 494 3.36 -1.09 8.42
C SER A 494 1.99 -0.52 8.71
N ALA A 495 1.20 -0.08 7.73
CA ALA A 495 -0.10 0.53 7.93
C ALA A 495 -1.27 -0.40 7.58
N LEU A 496 -2.31 -0.43 8.43
CA LEU A 496 -3.53 -1.21 8.16
C LEU A 496 -4.26 -0.74 6.89
N LEU A 497 -4.34 0.57 6.66
CA LEU A 497 -4.97 1.14 5.47
C LEU A 497 -4.33 0.61 4.18
N TYR A 498 -3.00 0.68 4.10
CA TYR A 498 -2.24 0.18 2.95
C TYR A 498 -2.30 -1.34 2.83
N ALA A 499 -2.36 -2.06 3.95
CA ALA A 499 -2.56 -3.50 3.94
C ALA A 499 -3.89 -3.91 3.27
N ILE A 500 -4.98 -3.20 3.56
CA ILE A 500 -6.28 -3.47 2.92
C ILE A 500 -6.28 -3.01 1.47
N HIS A 501 -5.68 -1.85 1.19
CA HIS A 501 -5.52 -1.36 -0.18
C HIS A 501 -4.76 -2.35 -1.07
N ALA A 502 -3.62 -2.87 -0.61
CA ALA A 502 -2.82 -3.83 -1.37
C ALA A 502 -3.54 -5.16 -1.63
N ARG A 503 -4.36 -5.64 -0.68
CA ARG A 503 -5.21 -6.83 -0.88
C ARG A 503 -6.22 -6.62 -2.01
N SER A 504 -6.95 -5.50 -1.96
CA SER A 504 -7.89 -5.16 -3.03
C SER A 504 -7.19 -5.00 -4.37
N LEU A 505 -5.97 -4.44 -4.38
CA LEU A 505 -5.15 -4.31 -5.58
C LEU A 505 -4.74 -5.68 -6.14
N TYR A 506 -4.26 -6.60 -5.31
CA TYR A 506 -3.80 -7.93 -5.75
C TYR A 506 -4.93 -8.78 -6.32
N LEU A 507 -6.17 -8.62 -5.84
CA LEU A 507 -7.34 -9.24 -6.45
C LEU A 507 -7.54 -8.84 -7.91
N THR A 508 -7.14 -7.64 -8.31
CA THR A 508 -7.34 -7.17 -9.70
C THR A 508 -6.43 -7.86 -10.73
N PHE A 509 -5.43 -8.64 -10.28
CA PHE A 509 -4.65 -9.52 -11.16
C PHE A 509 -5.39 -10.80 -11.50
N ALA A 510 -6.28 -11.25 -10.62
CA ALA A 510 -6.81 -12.61 -10.66
C ALA A 510 -7.76 -12.84 -11.83
N GLU A 511 -8.70 -11.92 -12.10
CA GLU A 511 -9.64 -12.07 -13.23
C GLU A 511 -8.94 -12.04 -14.60
N PRO A 512 -8.07 -11.06 -14.92
CA PRO A 512 -7.32 -11.08 -16.17
C PRO A 512 -6.51 -12.37 -16.36
N LEU A 513 -5.80 -12.83 -15.33
CA LEU A 513 -5.00 -14.05 -15.41
C LEU A 513 -5.86 -15.31 -15.53
N LEU A 514 -6.99 -15.37 -14.84
CA LEU A 514 -7.94 -16.48 -14.91
C LEU A 514 -8.58 -16.57 -16.30
N ASN A 515 -8.85 -15.44 -16.96
CA ASN A 515 -9.52 -15.38 -18.25
C ASN A 515 -8.56 -15.44 -19.45
N TYR A 516 -7.28 -15.14 -19.25
CA TYR A 516 -6.28 -15.19 -20.32
C TYR A 516 -6.13 -16.61 -20.88
N ARG A 517 -6.19 -16.74 -22.20
CA ARG A 517 -6.06 -18.01 -22.95
C ARG A 517 -4.99 -17.85 -24.02
N SER A 518 -3.93 -18.65 -23.95
CA SER A 518 -2.88 -18.71 -24.98
C SER A 518 -2.35 -20.13 -25.12
N GLU A 519 -1.44 -20.38 -26.07
CA GLU A 519 -0.76 -21.67 -26.18
C GLU A 519 -0.04 -22.04 -24.87
N ARG A 520 0.53 -21.06 -24.18
CA ARG A 520 1.22 -21.24 -22.90
C ARG A 520 0.26 -21.36 -21.71
N TYR A 521 -0.86 -20.63 -21.75
CA TYR A 521 -1.87 -20.63 -20.68
C TYR A 521 -3.24 -21.09 -21.21
N PRO A 522 -3.40 -22.37 -21.61
CA PRO A 522 -4.62 -22.85 -22.26
C PRO A 522 -5.85 -22.81 -21.34
N GLU A 523 -5.66 -22.85 -20.02
CA GLU A 523 -6.73 -22.76 -19.01
C GLU A 523 -6.70 -21.46 -18.20
N GLY A 524 -5.79 -20.54 -18.54
CA GLY A 524 -5.46 -19.38 -17.71
C GLY A 524 -4.77 -19.78 -16.41
N VAL A 525 -4.67 -18.82 -15.48
CA VAL A 525 -4.01 -18.99 -14.18
C VAL A 525 -4.96 -18.55 -13.06
N ASN A 526 -5.44 -19.52 -12.29
CA ASN A 526 -6.34 -19.27 -11.17
C ASN A 526 -5.57 -18.95 -9.88
N LEU A 527 -5.35 -17.67 -9.58
CA LEU A 527 -4.70 -17.26 -8.32
C LEU A 527 -5.50 -17.64 -7.08
N TYR A 528 -6.83 -17.82 -7.17
CA TYR A 528 -7.66 -18.19 -6.04
C TYR A 528 -7.39 -19.61 -5.51
N ASP A 529 -6.72 -20.46 -6.28
CA ASP A 529 -6.32 -21.80 -5.85
C ASP A 529 -4.96 -21.82 -5.13
N ASP A 530 -4.17 -20.75 -5.28
CA ASP A 530 -2.88 -20.61 -4.60
C ASP A 530 -3.08 -20.38 -3.09
N PRO A 531 -2.52 -21.23 -2.21
CA PRO A 531 -2.67 -21.09 -0.76
C PRO A 531 -2.00 -19.83 -0.20
N ASP A 532 -0.89 -19.37 -0.77
CA ASP A 532 -0.19 -18.17 -0.32
C ASP A 532 -1.01 -16.93 -0.70
N PHE A 533 -1.61 -16.92 -1.90
CA PHE A 533 -2.55 -15.87 -2.30
C PHE A 533 -3.75 -15.82 -1.34
N ARG A 534 -4.38 -16.97 -1.05
CA ARG A 534 -5.52 -17.06 -0.13
C ARG A 534 -5.21 -16.61 1.29
N SER A 535 -3.97 -16.79 1.76
CA SER A 535 -3.57 -16.42 3.12
C SER A 535 -3.83 -14.95 3.45
N PHE A 536 -3.76 -14.06 2.45
CA PHE A 536 -4.06 -12.63 2.60
C PHE A 536 -5.52 -12.34 2.97
N TYR A 537 -6.45 -13.23 2.64
CA TYR A 537 -7.88 -12.92 2.54
C TYR A 537 -8.74 -13.56 3.64
N VAL A 538 -8.12 -14.27 4.59
CA VAL A 538 -8.83 -14.89 5.72
C VAL A 538 -9.00 -13.88 6.85
N LEU A 539 -10.17 -13.21 6.86
CA LEU A 539 -10.58 -12.26 7.90
C LEU A 539 -9.54 -11.16 8.27
N PRO A 540 -8.83 -10.54 7.30
CA PRO A 540 -7.79 -9.58 7.62
C PRO A 540 -8.30 -8.37 8.43
N ARG A 541 -9.57 -7.96 8.28
CA ARG A 541 -10.14 -6.83 9.04
C ARG A 541 -10.61 -7.26 10.42
N LEU A 542 -11.48 -8.25 10.52
CA LEU A 542 -12.05 -8.68 11.81
C LEU A 542 -10.97 -9.18 12.77
N ALA A 543 -9.87 -9.76 12.26
CA ALA A 543 -8.77 -10.21 13.12
C ALA A 543 -8.00 -9.06 13.81
N VAL A 544 -8.10 -7.82 13.33
CA VAL A 544 -7.57 -6.61 13.99
C VAL A 544 -8.66 -5.75 14.61
N ASP A 545 -9.92 -6.23 14.68
CA ASP A 545 -11.00 -5.49 15.33
C ASP A 545 -10.70 -5.32 16.82
N CYS A 546 -10.82 -4.08 17.28
CA CYS A 546 -10.68 -3.67 18.66
C CYS A 546 -12.03 -3.07 19.08
N VAL A 547 -12.95 -3.96 19.48
CA VAL A 547 -14.26 -3.62 20.02
C VAL A 547 -15.11 -2.77 19.05
N GLY A 548 -15.24 -3.25 17.81
CA GLY A 548 -15.99 -2.60 16.73
C GLY A 548 -15.23 -1.45 16.05
N LYS A 549 -13.95 -1.28 16.37
CA LYS A 549 -13.07 -0.25 15.81
C LYS A 549 -11.79 -0.84 15.27
N TYR A 550 -11.14 -0.09 14.38
CA TYR A 550 -9.89 -0.50 13.76
C TYR A 550 -8.75 0.41 14.19
N PRO A 551 -7.61 -0.17 14.63
CA PRO A 551 -6.46 0.61 15.06
C PRO A 551 -5.81 1.38 13.92
N ARG A 552 -5.38 2.60 14.23
CA ARG A 552 -4.91 3.62 13.27
C ARG A 552 -3.39 3.81 13.35
N TYR A 553 -2.65 2.70 13.26
CA TYR A 553 -1.18 2.72 13.25
C TYR A 553 -0.62 2.93 11.83
N GLY A 554 0.54 3.58 11.77
CA GLY A 554 1.16 3.99 10.51
C GLY A 554 0.28 4.95 9.72
N ASP A 555 0.45 4.96 8.39
CA ASP A 555 -0.35 5.81 7.52
C ASP A 555 -1.81 5.31 7.39
N SER A 556 -2.63 5.61 8.40
CA SER A 556 -4.07 5.36 8.45
C SER A 556 -4.80 6.54 9.08
N ALA A 557 -5.90 7.02 8.51
CA ALA A 557 -6.64 8.16 9.06
C ALA A 557 -7.12 7.99 10.51
N PRO A 558 -7.12 9.06 11.32
CA PRO A 558 -7.53 8.99 12.71
C PRO A 558 -9.03 8.63 12.82
N ASP A 559 -9.40 7.87 13.85
CA ASP A 559 -10.79 7.53 14.15
C ASP A 559 -11.33 8.45 15.24
N THR A 560 -12.13 9.43 14.83
CA THR A 560 -12.78 10.38 15.75
C THR A 560 -14.23 10.04 16.05
N ALA A 561 -14.75 8.94 15.48
CA ALA A 561 -16.16 8.59 15.58
C ALA A 561 -16.47 7.89 16.89
N HIS A 562 -17.62 8.21 17.48
CA HIS A 562 -18.20 7.44 18.58
C HIS A 562 -19.01 6.26 18.02
N THR A 563 -18.58 5.03 18.27
CA THR A 563 -19.26 3.82 17.81
C THR A 563 -19.08 2.70 18.83
N LEU A 564 -20.19 2.21 19.39
CA LEU A 564 -20.17 1.06 20.30
C LEU A 564 -20.02 -0.25 19.52
N PRO A 565 -19.44 -1.29 20.14
CA PRO A 565 -19.33 -2.61 19.53
C PRO A 565 -20.71 -3.16 19.13
N GLY A 566 -20.82 -3.67 17.90
CA GLY A 566 -22.03 -4.34 17.41
C GLY A 566 -22.23 -5.72 18.05
N ASP A 567 -23.47 -6.22 17.97
CA ASP A 567 -23.82 -7.57 18.45
C ASP A 567 -23.33 -8.68 17.51
N THR A 568 -23.07 -8.34 16.24
CA THR A 568 -22.61 -9.25 15.19
C THR A 568 -21.31 -8.73 14.58
N MET A 569 -20.38 -9.65 14.30
CA MET A 569 -19.12 -9.33 13.63
C MET A 569 -19.30 -9.38 12.12
N PHE A 570 -19.21 -8.23 11.45
CA PHE A 570 -19.25 -8.12 9.99
C PHE A 570 -18.30 -7.02 9.52
N ASP A 571 -17.50 -7.32 8.50
CA ASP A 571 -16.74 -6.32 7.74
C ASP A 571 -16.95 -6.56 6.24
N ALA A 572 -17.22 -5.48 5.51
CA ALA A 572 -17.55 -5.54 4.09
C ALA A 572 -16.36 -6.01 3.22
N SER A 573 -15.12 -5.75 3.62
CA SER A 573 -13.93 -6.19 2.90
C SER A 573 -13.72 -7.69 3.10
N ASP A 574 -13.81 -8.17 4.34
CA ASP A 574 -13.70 -9.60 4.65
C ASP A 574 -14.80 -10.42 3.94
N TYR A 575 -16.04 -9.89 3.92
CA TYR A 575 -17.14 -10.47 3.12
C TYR A 575 -16.80 -10.50 1.63
N SER A 576 -16.32 -9.38 1.07
CA SER A 576 -15.99 -9.29 -0.35
C SER A 576 -14.87 -10.28 -0.71
N PHE A 577 -13.83 -10.39 0.11
CA PHE A 577 -12.73 -11.33 -0.11
C PHE A 577 -13.21 -12.79 -0.06
N ALA A 578 -14.10 -13.11 0.88
CA ALA A 578 -14.68 -14.44 0.98
C ALA A 578 -15.54 -14.79 -0.24
N GLU A 579 -16.37 -13.86 -0.74
CA GLU A 579 -17.15 -14.04 -1.96
C GLU A 579 -16.26 -14.27 -3.19
N HIS A 580 -15.17 -13.52 -3.37
CA HIS A 580 -14.26 -13.76 -4.51
C HIS A 580 -13.73 -15.19 -4.51
N ILE A 581 -13.19 -15.66 -3.37
CA ILE A 581 -12.60 -17.00 -3.27
C ILE A 581 -13.67 -18.08 -3.42
N TYR A 582 -14.81 -17.95 -2.74
CA TYR A 582 -15.94 -18.88 -2.86
C TYR A 582 -16.37 -19.07 -4.32
N ASN A 583 -16.53 -17.97 -5.06
CA ASN A 583 -17.05 -18.03 -6.42
C ASN A 583 -15.99 -18.46 -7.44
N ARG A 584 -14.69 -18.24 -7.20
CA ARG A 584 -13.63 -18.48 -8.21
C ARG A 584 -12.70 -19.66 -7.96
N THR A 585 -12.53 -20.16 -6.73
CA THR A 585 -11.68 -21.33 -6.49
C THR A 585 -12.20 -22.58 -7.22
N SER A 586 -11.30 -23.37 -7.78
CA SER A 586 -11.60 -24.68 -8.37
C SER A 586 -11.58 -25.81 -7.34
N ASP A 587 -10.93 -25.60 -6.19
CA ASP A 587 -10.83 -26.58 -5.11
C ASP A 587 -12.16 -26.69 -4.33
N PRO A 588 -12.82 -27.87 -4.31
CA PRO A 588 -14.10 -28.05 -3.62
C PRO A 588 -14.05 -27.83 -2.11
N GLN A 589 -12.93 -28.17 -1.45
CA GLN A 589 -12.78 -27.98 -0.01
C GLN A 589 -12.64 -26.50 0.32
N VAL A 590 -11.85 -25.79 -0.46
CA VAL A 590 -11.67 -24.34 -0.31
C VAL A 590 -12.97 -23.60 -0.55
N ARG A 591 -13.72 -24.01 -1.58
CA ARG A 591 -15.06 -23.49 -1.84
C ARG A 591 -15.99 -23.73 -0.66
N HIS A 592 -15.97 -24.92 -0.07
CA HIS A 592 -16.77 -25.22 1.11
C HIS A 592 -16.40 -24.30 2.29
N ASP A 593 -15.11 -24.18 2.60
CA ASP A 593 -14.62 -23.40 3.74
C ASP A 593 -14.96 -21.90 3.61
N PHE A 594 -14.77 -21.32 2.42
CA PHE A 594 -15.12 -19.92 2.17
C PHE A 594 -16.63 -19.71 2.02
N GLY A 595 -17.38 -20.71 1.53
CA GLY A 595 -18.83 -20.69 1.54
C GLY A 595 -19.40 -20.66 2.95
N MET A 596 -18.80 -21.42 3.89
CA MET A 596 -19.13 -21.34 5.30
C MET A 596 -18.88 -19.93 5.87
N LEU A 597 -17.76 -19.31 5.49
CA LEU A 597 -17.42 -17.96 5.93
C LEU A 597 -18.40 -16.91 5.40
N VAL A 598 -18.76 -16.97 4.11
CA VAL A 598 -19.77 -16.09 3.50
C VAL A 598 -21.12 -16.24 4.20
N ASN A 599 -21.54 -17.47 4.48
CA ASN A 599 -22.81 -17.72 5.16
C ASN A 599 -22.79 -17.18 6.61
N TRP A 600 -21.71 -17.44 7.36
CA TRP A 600 -21.55 -16.97 8.73
C TRP A 600 -21.51 -15.44 8.83
N LEU A 601 -20.72 -14.77 7.98
CA LEU A 601 -20.64 -13.30 7.95
C LEU A 601 -22.00 -12.65 7.68
N THR A 602 -22.87 -13.33 6.95
CA THR A 602 -24.18 -12.79 6.55
C THR A 602 -25.32 -13.26 7.43
N ASP A 603 -25.05 -14.04 8.49
CA ASP A 603 -26.09 -14.67 9.33
C ASP A 603 -27.13 -15.42 8.48
N GLY A 604 -26.64 -16.15 7.47
CA GLY A 604 -27.46 -16.86 6.48
C GLY A 604 -28.20 -15.98 5.47
N GLN A 605 -28.16 -14.65 5.58
CA GLN A 605 -28.86 -13.70 4.72
C GLN A 605 -28.02 -13.29 3.49
N VAL A 606 -27.45 -14.26 2.79
CA VAL A 606 -26.51 -14.03 1.67
C VAL A 606 -27.11 -13.12 0.60
N GLU A 607 -28.31 -13.40 0.10
CA GLU A 607 -28.94 -12.58 -0.96
C GLU A 607 -29.18 -11.13 -0.55
N LYS A 608 -29.53 -10.89 0.72
CA LYS A 608 -29.66 -9.53 1.27
C LYS A 608 -28.30 -8.85 1.34
N ALA A 609 -27.26 -9.55 1.77
CA ALA A 609 -25.91 -9.02 1.83
C ALA A 609 -25.39 -8.65 0.43
N ARG A 610 -25.59 -9.52 -0.56
CA ARG A 610 -25.27 -9.27 -1.98
C ARG A 610 -25.96 -8.01 -2.51
N ALA A 611 -27.25 -7.83 -2.21
CA ALA A 611 -28.02 -6.66 -2.61
C ALA A 611 -27.46 -5.32 -2.08
N SER A 612 -26.87 -5.34 -0.88
CA SER A 612 -26.30 -4.16 -0.23
C SER A 612 -24.79 -4.02 -0.39
N SER A 613 -24.13 -4.96 -1.08
CA SER A 613 -22.67 -5.03 -1.15
C SER A 613 -22.09 -4.11 -2.22
N GLY A 614 -20.92 -3.51 -1.93
CA GLY A 614 -20.10 -2.85 -2.96
C GLY A 614 -19.60 -3.81 -4.05
N LEU A 615 -19.66 -5.12 -3.81
CA LEU A 615 -19.32 -6.17 -4.77
C LEU A 615 -20.51 -6.58 -5.67
N ALA A 616 -21.70 -6.02 -5.48
CA ALA A 616 -22.93 -6.48 -6.16
C ALA A 616 -22.77 -6.59 -7.69
N ARG A 617 -22.08 -5.64 -8.33
CA ARG A 617 -21.81 -5.69 -9.77
C ARG A 617 -20.90 -6.85 -10.16
N TRP A 618 -19.84 -7.11 -9.42
CA TRP A 618 -18.98 -8.27 -9.68
C TRP A 618 -19.77 -9.59 -9.47
N LEU A 619 -20.56 -9.66 -8.41
CA LEU A 619 -21.43 -10.81 -8.13
C LEU A 619 -22.51 -11.03 -9.19
N LEU A 620 -22.98 -9.97 -9.85
CA LEU A 620 -23.90 -10.11 -10.97
C LEU A 620 -23.31 -10.98 -12.08
N PHE A 621 -22.04 -10.77 -12.45
CA PHE A 621 -21.36 -11.53 -13.50
C PHE A 621 -20.76 -12.86 -13.00
N HIS A 622 -20.32 -12.91 -11.74
CA HIS A 622 -19.45 -13.97 -11.25
C HIS A 622 -20.04 -14.80 -10.12
N GLY A 623 -21.07 -14.28 -9.45
CA GLY A 623 -21.77 -14.94 -8.36
C GLY A 623 -22.37 -16.27 -8.79
N LYS A 624 -22.13 -17.28 -7.96
CA LYS A 624 -22.74 -18.62 -8.00
C LYS A 624 -23.82 -18.71 -6.93
N ASP A 625 -24.47 -19.86 -6.87
CA ASP A 625 -25.49 -20.19 -5.86
C ASP A 625 -25.03 -19.84 -4.44
N ALA A 626 -25.99 -19.41 -3.62
CA ALA A 626 -25.73 -19.14 -2.21
C ALA A 626 -25.16 -20.39 -1.50
N PRO A 627 -24.12 -20.25 -0.67
CA PRO A 627 -23.55 -21.37 0.05
C PRO A 627 -24.56 -21.98 1.04
N ALA A 628 -24.35 -23.26 1.36
CA ALA A 628 -25.15 -23.95 2.37
C ALA A 628 -25.09 -23.25 3.73
N ALA A 629 -26.18 -23.34 4.49
CA ALA A 629 -26.27 -22.75 5.82
C ALA A 629 -25.25 -23.36 6.78
N THR A 630 -24.61 -22.50 7.58
CA THR A 630 -23.77 -22.88 8.71
C THR A 630 -23.90 -21.86 9.82
N ASP A 631 -24.01 -22.33 11.05
CA ASP A 631 -24.21 -21.45 12.21
C ASP A 631 -22.90 -21.22 12.99
N THR A 632 -21.82 -21.95 12.66
CA THR A 632 -20.59 -21.94 13.45
C THR A 632 -19.34 -21.73 12.62
N LEU A 633 -18.53 -20.77 13.05
CA LEU A 633 -17.19 -20.53 12.54
C LEU A 633 -16.20 -21.54 13.16
N PRO A 634 -15.17 -22.02 12.41
CA PRO A 634 -14.11 -22.84 12.99
C PRO A 634 -13.47 -22.18 14.22
N GLU A 635 -13.21 -22.97 15.27
CA GLU A 635 -12.72 -22.47 16.57
C GLU A 635 -11.47 -21.58 16.43
N ARG A 636 -10.54 -21.91 15.53
CA ARG A 636 -9.36 -21.10 15.25
C ARG A 636 -9.71 -19.69 14.79
N LEU A 637 -10.67 -19.54 13.88
CA LEU A 637 -11.08 -18.24 13.34
C LEU A 637 -11.89 -17.47 14.38
N GLN A 638 -12.72 -18.16 15.17
CA GLN A 638 -13.44 -17.55 16.30
C GLN A 638 -12.46 -16.92 17.30
N ARG A 639 -11.46 -17.69 17.77
CA ARG A 639 -10.44 -17.17 18.69
C ARG A 639 -9.65 -15.99 18.13
N MET A 640 -9.37 -16.00 16.82
CA MET A 640 -8.63 -14.93 16.15
C MET A 640 -9.34 -13.57 16.24
N ILE A 641 -10.67 -13.57 16.14
CA ILE A 641 -11.48 -12.34 16.11
C ILE A 641 -12.03 -11.94 17.50
N SER A 642 -12.23 -12.90 18.42
CA SER A 642 -12.83 -12.61 19.74
C SER A 642 -11.84 -12.53 20.90
N ASP A 643 -10.70 -13.21 20.82
CA ASP A 643 -9.83 -13.39 21.99
C ASP A 643 -8.59 -12.49 21.91
N THR A 644 -7.76 -12.49 22.96
CA THR A 644 -6.39 -11.99 22.87
C THR A 644 -5.63 -12.73 21.78
N TYR A 645 -5.07 -11.99 20.82
CA TYR A 645 -4.49 -12.56 19.61
C TYR A 645 -3.10 -12.00 19.30
N LEU A 646 -2.26 -12.85 18.70
CA LEU A 646 -0.88 -12.56 18.33
C LEU A 646 -0.70 -12.68 16.82
N MET A 647 -0.20 -11.62 16.20
CA MET A 647 0.33 -11.62 14.83
C MET A 647 1.84 -11.48 14.93
N GLY A 648 2.49 -12.60 15.23
CA GLY A 648 3.85 -12.57 15.75
C GLY A 648 4.91 -12.15 14.73
N GLN A 649 4.70 -12.41 13.42
CA GLN A 649 5.65 -11.92 12.40
C GLN A 649 5.47 -10.43 12.15
N LYS A 650 4.22 -9.93 12.18
CA LYS A 650 3.93 -8.50 12.13
C LYS A 650 4.36 -7.75 13.40
N GLY A 651 4.57 -8.47 14.50
CA GLY A 651 4.85 -7.91 15.81
C GLY A 651 3.69 -7.11 16.37
N VAL A 652 2.48 -7.68 16.34
CA VAL A 652 1.27 -7.05 16.89
C VAL A 652 0.61 -8.00 17.88
N ALA A 653 0.28 -7.48 19.06
CA ALA A 653 -0.54 -8.17 20.06
C ALA A 653 -1.80 -7.35 20.33
N ILE A 654 -2.95 -8.02 20.41
CA ILE A 654 -4.24 -7.39 20.73
C ILE A 654 -4.78 -8.03 22.00
N LEU A 655 -4.98 -7.22 23.03
CA LEU A 655 -5.69 -7.57 24.25
C LEU A 655 -7.16 -7.22 24.08
N ARG A 656 -8.08 -8.12 24.44
CA ARG A 656 -9.53 -7.90 24.36
C ARG A 656 -10.19 -8.40 25.63
N THR A 657 -11.07 -7.59 26.21
CA THR A 657 -12.05 -8.08 27.19
C THR A 657 -13.19 -8.81 26.45
N PRO A 658 -14.02 -9.60 27.15
CA PRO A 658 -15.20 -10.22 26.54
C PRO A 658 -16.11 -9.21 25.83
N GLN A 659 -16.69 -9.62 24.69
CA GLN A 659 -17.59 -8.79 23.90
C GLN A 659 -18.76 -8.30 24.74
N SER A 660 -18.87 -6.98 24.86
CA SER A 660 -19.98 -6.25 25.46
C SER A 660 -19.85 -4.79 25.01
N PRO A 661 -20.89 -3.96 25.12
CA PRO A 661 -20.69 -2.52 24.87
C PRO A 661 -19.86 -1.78 25.92
N GLN A 662 -19.42 -2.45 27.00
CA GLN A 662 -18.37 -1.97 27.90
C GLN A 662 -17.00 -2.55 27.55
N ALA A 663 -16.88 -3.34 26.48
CA ALA A 663 -15.64 -4.00 26.12
C ALA A 663 -14.55 -2.98 25.82
N GLN A 664 -13.34 -3.35 26.20
CA GLN A 664 -12.12 -2.62 25.96
C GLN A 664 -11.16 -3.50 25.17
N ALA A 665 -10.30 -2.85 24.39
CA ALA A 665 -9.22 -3.52 23.71
C ALA A 665 -7.98 -2.65 23.70
N CYS A 666 -6.80 -3.27 23.67
CA CYS A 666 -5.54 -2.58 23.52
C CYS A 666 -4.68 -3.30 22.49
N LEU A 667 -4.25 -2.59 21.46
CA LEU A 667 -3.23 -3.07 20.54
C LEU A 667 -1.86 -2.59 21.03
N LEU A 668 -0.88 -3.47 21.04
CA LEU A 668 0.55 -3.16 21.16
C LEU A 668 1.27 -3.52 19.87
N ARG A 669 2.00 -2.56 19.30
CA ARG A 669 2.88 -2.76 18.15
C ARG A 669 4.33 -2.88 18.61
N TYR A 670 4.98 -4.01 18.35
CA TYR A 670 6.39 -4.27 18.65
C TYR A 670 7.18 -4.82 17.44
N GLY A 671 6.55 -4.88 16.27
CA GLY A 671 7.20 -5.27 15.01
C GLY A 671 7.96 -4.12 14.34
N PRO A 672 8.66 -4.39 13.23
CA PRO A 672 9.47 -3.38 12.55
C PRO A 672 8.65 -2.27 11.89
N VAL A 673 9.22 -1.07 11.80
CA VAL A 673 8.74 0.06 11.00
C VAL A 673 9.23 -0.13 9.57
N LEU A 674 8.30 -0.35 8.65
CA LEU A 674 8.55 -0.45 7.21
C LEU A 674 7.85 0.69 6.48
N ASN A 675 7.74 0.61 5.15
CA ASN A 675 7.00 1.58 4.35
C ASN A 675 5.61 1.88 4.95
N HIS A 676 5.21 3.16 4.91
CA HIS A 676 3.99 3.68 5.53
C HIS A 676 3.89 3.47 7.04
N GLY A 677 4.98 3.11 7.73
CA GLY A 677 5.08 3.08 9.18
C GLY A 677 5.44 4.44 9.77
N HIS A 678 5.14 4.62 11.05
CA HIS A 678 5.54 5.77 11.85
C HIS A 678 6.69 5.41 12.79
N PHE A 679 7.32 6.40 13.41
CA PHE A 679 8.42 6.18 14.36
C PHE A 679 7.85 5.80 15.73
N ASP A 680 7.16 4.64 15.77
CA ASP A 680 6.18 4.29 16.80
C ASP A 680 6.35 2.87 17.41
N ASP A 681 7.57 2.35 17.51
CA ASP A 681 7.83 1.05 18.16
C ASP A 681 7.42 1.07 19.64
N LEU A 682 6.65 0.06 20.05
CA LEU A 682 5.95 -0.10 21.32
C LEU A 682 4.73 0.81 21.52
N ASN A 683 4.24 1.48 20.48
CA ASN A 683 3.03 2.32 20.58
C ASN A 683 1.78 1.48 20.88
N ILE A 684 0.78 2.13 21.47
CA ILE A 684 -0.52 1.51 21.78
C ILE A 684 -1.67 2.25 21.11
N ASN A 685 -2.67 1.48 20.67
CA ASN A 685 -4.01 1.99 20.45
C ASN A 685 -4.94 1.37 21.50
N TYR A 686 -5.58 2.20 22.33
CA TYR A 686 -6.47 1.76 23.39
C TYR A 686 -7.91 2.18 23.10
N PHE A 687 -8.86 1.26 23.32
CA PHE A 687 -10.25 1.39 22.92
C PHE A 687 -11.18 1.15 24.09
N GLY A 688 -12.24 1.94 24.18
CA GLY A 688 -13.28 1.83 25.20
C GLY A 688 -14.31 2.94 25.04
N LEU A 689 -15.49 2.76 25.62
CA LEU A 689 -16.60 3.73 25.55
C LEU A 689 -16.95 4.15 24.11
N GLY A 690 -16.74 3.26 23.14
CA GLY A 690 -16.97 3.53 21.73
C GLY A 690 -15.99 4.50 21.07
N TYR A 691 -14.81 4.73 21.64
CA TYR A 691 -13.74 5.58 21.09
C TYR A 691 -12.42 4.82 20.95
N GLU A 692 -11.55 5.30 20.04
CA GLU A 692 -10.10 5.09 20.14
C GLU A 692 -9.56 6.16 21.09
N LEU A 693 -9.30 5.77 22.33
CA LEU A 693 -9.04 6.66 23.46
C LEU A 693 -7.68 7.37 23.33
N THR A 694 -6.70 6.70 22.73
CA THR A 694 -5.33 7.18 22.58
C THR A 694 -5.09 8.09 21.38
N TYR A 695 -6.11 8.36 20.56
CA TYR A 695 -6.12 9.30 19.43
C TYR A 695 -4.83 9.33 18.59
N ASP A 696 -4.50 8.21 17.95
CA ASP A 696 -3.37 8.22 17.02
C ASP A 696 -3.71 9.07 15.78
N LEU A 697 -2.85 10.05 15.49
CA LEU A 697 -3.10 11.10 14.50
C LEU A 697 -3.10 10.54 13.08
N GLY A 698 -2.35 9.47 12.83
CA GLY A 698 -2.46 8.72 11.60
C GLY A 698 -2.06 9.49 10.34
N TYR A 699 -2.89 9.42 9.30
CA TYR A 699 -2.60 9.91 7.95
C TYR A 699 -3.84 10.41 7.22
N SER A 700 -3.72 11.37 6.31
CA SER A 700 -4.83 11.69 5.41
C SER A 700 -4.33 11.86 3.97
N PHE A 701 -3.84 13.02 3.58
CA PHE A 701 -3.10 13.16 2.33
C PHE A 701 -1.60 13.09 2.65
N GLY A 702 -0.87 12.29 1.89
CA GLY A 702 0.58 12.15 2.09
C GLY A 702 1.31 13.41 1.68
N SER A 703 2.57 13.50 2.07
CA SER A 703 3.53 14.53 1.68
C SER A 703 3.46 15.89 2.39
N THR A 704 2.57 16.08 3.36
CA THR A 704 2.42 17.37 4.04
C THR A 704 3.38 17.54 5.21
N HIS A 705 3.73 18.79 5.54
CA HIS A 705 4.67 19.09 6.62
C HIS A 705 4.13 18.64 7.99
N THR A 706 2.82 18.69 8.22
CA THR A 706 2.23 18.13 9.45
C THR A 706 2.31 16.60 9.45
N GLN A 707 2.05 15.92 8.34
CA GLN A 707 2.17 14.45 8.30
C GLN A 707 3.60 14.01 8.65
N VAL A 708 4.60 14.51 7.93
CA VAL A 708 5.99 14.05 8.12
C VAL A 708 6.69 14.69 9.31
N GLY A 709 6.32 15.92 9.70
CA GLY A 709 6.96 16.67 10.78
C GLY A 709 6.29 16.51 12.14
N TRP A 710 5.05 16.01 12.19
CA TRP A 710 4.30 15.80 13.43
C TRP A 710 3.77 14.38 13.53
N ALA A 711 2.78 13.99 12.72
CA ALA A 711 2.04 12.75 12.90
C ALA A 711 2.93 11.50 12.86
N LYS A 712 3.98 11.50 12.02
CA LYS A 712 4.93 10.39 11.90
C LYS A 712 5.95 10.29 13.05
N GLN A 713 6.12 11.36 13.82
CA GLN A 713 7.22 11.51 14.79
C GLN A 713 6.87 10.86 16.13
N THR A 714 7.87 10.29 16.83
CA THR A 714 7.67 9.61 18.13
C THR A 714 6.91 10.45 19.16
N ALA A 715 7.08 11.78 19.17
CA ALA A 715 6.37 12.68 20.09
C ALA A 715 4.84 12.74 19.89
N ALA A 716 4.34 12.29 18.73
CA ALA A 716 2.90 12.20 18.45
C ALA A 716 2.25 10.91 18.96
N HIS A 717 3.02 9.97 19.52
CA HIS A 717 2.54 8.63 19.92
C HIS A 717 2.61 8.42 21.43
N GLN A 718 2.04 7.31 21.93
CA GLN A 718 1.96 6.97 23.36
C GLN A 718 3.26 6.31 23.85
N LEU A 719 4.39 7.02 23.74
CA LEU A 719 5.74 6.47 23.87
C LEU A 719 6.64 7.23 24.84
N VAL A 720 7.79 6.63 25.18
CA VAL A 720 8.89 7.36 25.83
C VAL A 720 9.84 7.89 24.76
N LEU A 721 9.97 9.21 24.66
CA LEU A 721 11.00 9.87 23.85
C LEU A 721 12.30 9.98 24.66
N VAL A 722 13.43 9.59 24.07
CA VAL A 722 14.75 9.62 24.73
C VAL A 722 15.57 10.79 24.18
N ASP A 723 16.13 11.62 25.07
CA ASP A 723 16.97 12.78 24.72
C ASP A 723 16.36 13.68 23.61
N GLU A 724 15.05 13.88 23.65
CA GLU A 724 14.28 14.65 22.66
C GLU A 724 14.51 14.19 21.21
N THR A 725 14.83 12.92 21.02
CA THR A 725 15.22 12.35 19.73
C THR A 725 14.15 11.39 19.23
N CYS A 726 13.79 11.51 17.94
CA CYS A 726 12.86 10.59 17.31
C CYS A 726 13.47 9.18 17.24
N GLN A 727 12.65 8.13 17.33
CA GLN A 727 13.09 6.76 17.08
C GLN A 727 13.75 6.65 15.70
N LEU A 728 14.76 5.78 15.56
CA LEU A 728 15.48 5.54 14.29
C LEU A 728 16.18 6.77 13.70
N SER A 729 16.65 7.68 14.56
CA SER A 729 17.35 8.90 14.15
C SER A 729 18.75 8.65 13.60
N ASP A 730 19.37 7.53 13.95
CA ASP A 730 20.71 7.14 13.51
C ASP A 730 20.71 5.76 12.84
N LYS A 731 21.69 5.52 11.95
CA LYS A 731 21.82 4.26 11.21
C LYS A 731 22.18 3.06 12.09
N SER A 732 22.63 3.28 13.32
CA SER A 732 22.90 2.21 14.30
C SER A 732 21.66 1.77 15.07
N ASP A 733 20.58 2.55 15.03
CA ASP A 733 19.27 2.16 15.56
C ASP A 733 18.62 1.13 14.63
N ASP A 734 17.78 0.27 15.19
CA ASP A 734 17.00 -0.73 14.44
C ASP A 734 15.57 -0.84 14.99
N THR A 735 14.66 -1.42 14.22
CA THR A 735 13.23 -1.46 14.53
C THR A 735 12.69 -2.87 14.64
N GLY A 736 11.64 -3.01 15.47
CA GLY A 736 11.06 -4.28 15.86
C GLY A 736 11.84 -4.91 17.00
N GLY A 737 11.12 -5.64 17.85
CA GLY A 737 11.74 -6.32 18.98
C GLY A 737 11.05 -7.63 19.34
N SER A 738 11.22 -8.03 20.59
CA SER A 738 10.86 -9.38 21.04
C SER A 738 9.63 -9.38 21.94
N LEU A 739 8.73 -10.34 21.70
CA LEU A 739 7.67 -10.68 22.65
C LEU A 739 8.25 -11.56 23.76
N HIS A 740 8.08 -11.15 25.02
CA HIS A 740 8.45 -11.94 26.19
C HIS A 740 7.27 -12.74 26.76
N MET A 741 6.08 -12.15 26.74
CA MET A 741 4.89 -12.79 27.30
C MET A 741 3.62 -12.32 26.57
N LEU A 742 2.70 -13.25 26.34
CA LEU A 742 1.31 -12.97 26.02
C LEU A 742 0.45 -14.00 26.76
N ALA A 743 -0.50 -13.54 27.57
CA ALA A 743 -1.40 -14.41 28.31
C ALA A 743 -2.81 -13.82 28.40
N ALA A 744 -3.81 -14.68 28.30
CA ALA A 744 -5.20 -14.34 28.58
C ALA A 744 -5.71 -15.24 29.70
N MET A 745 -6.27 -14.62 30.73
CA MET A 745 -6.84 -15.26 31.92
C MET A 745 -8.20 -14.61 32.23
N PRO A 746 -9.10 -15.27 32.97
CA PRO A 746 -10.34 -14.63 33.42
C PRO A 746 -10.07 -13.29 34.12
N GLY A 747 -10.67 -12.21 33.62
CA GLY A 747 -10.51 -10.85 34.14
C GLY A 747 -9.15 -10.20 33.90
N MET A 748 -8.23 -10.79 33.12
CA MET A 748 -6.93 -10.16 32.83
C MET A 748 -6.28 -10.67 31.55
N GLN A 749 -5.87 -9.76 30.66
CA GLN A 749 -5.05 -10.04 29.49
C GLN A 749 -3.74 -9.26 29.58
N VAL A 750 -2.61 -9.91 29.28
CA VAL A 750 -1.27 -9.34 29.51
C VAL A 750 -0.39 -9.52 28.30
N VAL A 751 0.38 -8.49 27.94
CA VAL A 751 1.47 -8.54 26.97
C VAL A 751 2.73 -7.86 27.51
N ASP A 752 3.89 -8.39 27.16
CA ASP A 752 5.20 -7.85 27.50
C ASP A 752 6.13 -7.98 26.30
N ALA A 753 6.63 -6.86 25.79
CA ALA A 753 7.50 -6.81 24.63
C ALA A 753 8.55 -5.71 24.74
N ASP A 754 9.69 -5.92 24.11
CA ASP A 754 10.76 -4.94 23.96
C ASP A 754 10.91 -4.46 22.51
N SER A 755 11.58 -3.32 22.35
CA SER A 755 12.20 -2.86 21.10
C SER A 755 13.52 -2.16 21.47
N ASN A 756 14.46 -2.94 22.00
CA ASN A 756 15.67 -2.39 22.65
C ASN A 756 16.62 -1.64 21.67
N ASP A 757 16.49 -1.88 20.37
CA ASP A 757 17.43 -1.37 19.37
C ASP A 757 17.05 0.01 18.80
N VAL A 758 15.88 0.54 19.13
CA VAL A 758 15.29 1.72 18.49
C VAL A 758 15.99 3.04 18.89
N TYR A 759 16.75 3.00 19.99
CA TYR A 759 17.55 4.11 20.51
C TYR A 759 18.98 3.69 20.84
N ARG A 760 19.51 2.67 20.15
CA ARG A 760 20.85 2.14 20.41
C ARG A 760 21.94 3.23 20.33
N SER A 761 21.78 4.18 19.43
CA SER A 761 22.68 5.33 19.25
C SER A 761 22.79 6.24 20.50
N LEU A 762 21.78 6.23 21.36
CA LEU A 762 21.74 6.98 22.62
C LEU A 762 22.18 6.14 23.84
N GLY A 763 22.73 4.95 23.60
CA GLY A 763 23.16 4.04 24.65
C GLY A 763 22.00 3.42 25.45
N VAL A 764 20.81 3.35 24.84
CA VAL A 764 19.67 2.64 25.41
C VAL A 764 19.88 1.13 25.24
N ASP A 765 19.81 0.38 26.34
CA ASP A 765 19.90 -1.08 26.33
C ASP A 765 18.57 -1.77 26.68
N THR A 766 17.62 -0.99 27.21
CA THR A 766 16.30 -1.45 27.60
C THR A 766 15.28 -0.43 27.12
N TYR A 767 14.35 -0.84 26.27
CA TYR A 767 13.17 -0.09 25.86
C TYR A 767 12.02 -1.09 25.76
N ARG A 768 11.24 -1.21 26.85
CA ARG A 768 10.33 -2.35 27.07
C ARG A 768 9.00 -1.89 27.65
N ARG A 769 7.91 -2.48 27.19
CA ARG A 769 6.56 -2.16 27.62
C ARG A 769 5.80 -3.41 28.04
N PHE A 770 5.28 -3.36 29.26
CA PHE A 770 4.36 -4.34 29.81
C PHE A 770 2.97 -3.71 29.92
N LEU A 771 1.96 -4.41 29.42
CA LEU A 771 0.57 -3.99 29.48
C LEU A 771 -0.27 -5.09 30.12
N ALA A 772 -1.18 -4.71 31.02
CA ALA A 772 -2.25 -5.60 31.48
C ALA A 772 -3.60 -4.89 31.37
N LEU A 773 -4.50 -5.45 30.56
CA LEU A 773 -5.90 -5.07 30.52
C LEU A 773 -6.62 -5.88 31.59
N VAL A 774 -7.12 -5.21 32.63
CA VAL A 774 -7.65 -5.84 33.85
C VAL A 774 -9.13 -5.52 33.97
N GLY A 775 -9.95 -6.54 34.20
CA GLY A 775 -11.40 -6.47 34.33
C GLY A 775 -12.16 -6.99 33.10
N ASP A 776 -13.45 -7.25 33.30
CA ASP A 776 -14.39 -7.69 32.26
C ASP A 776 -15.63 -6.76 32.18
N GLY A 777 -15.59 -5.59 32.83
CA GLY A 777 -16.76 -4.73 33.04
C GLY A 777 -16.44 -3.23 33.05
N PRO A 778 -17.35 -2.37 33.56
CA PRO A 778 -17.19 -0.92 33.51
C PRO A 778 -16.00 -0.38 34.32
N GLU A 779 -15.50 -1.16 35.29
CA GLU A 779 -14.32 -0.84 36.09
C GLU A 779 -13.01 -1.36 35.47
N SER A 780 -13.03 -1.79 34.21
CA SER A 780 -11.83 -2.30 33.55
C SER A 780 -10.85 -1.17 33.25
N TYR A 781 -9.56 -1.46 33.41
CA TYR A 781 -8.49 -0.49 33.22
C TYR A 781 -7.28 -1.12 32.57
N LEU A 782 -6.47 -0.29 31.92
CA LEU A 782 -5.19 -0.68 31.35
C LEU A 782 -4.05 -0.25 32.29
N LEU A 783 -3.31 -1.22 32.82
CA LEU A 783 -2.03 -1.00 33.48
C LEU A 783 -0.94 -0.95 32.41
N ASP A 784 -0.17 0.14 32.37
CA ASP A 784 0.92 0.37 31.42
C ASP A 784 2.23 0.66 32.16
N ILE A 785 3.21 -0.23 31.98
CA ILE A 785 4.54 -0.16 32.58
C ILE A 785 5.56 -0.03 31.46
N PHE A 786 6.22 1.12 31.37
CA PHE A 786 7.25 1.41 30.37
C PHE A 786 8.61 1.56 31.04
N THR A 787 9.55 0.67 30.73
CA THR A 787 10.91 0.66 31.29
C THR A 787 11.92 1.10 30.24
N VAL A 788 12.75 2.08 30.59
CA VAL A 788 13.84 2.59 29.73
C VAL A 788 15.13 2.75 30.53
N HIS A 789 16.22 2.16 30.03
CA HIS A 789 17.57 2.31 30.60
C HIS A 789 18.53 2.82 29.53
N GLY A 790 19.27 3.89 29.84
CA GLY A 790 20.08 4.64 28.88
C GLY A 790 19.61 6.10 28.78
N GLY A 791 20.21 6.87 27.87
CA GLY A 791 19.87 8.29 27.67
C GLY A 791 20.02 9.18 28.92
N THR A 792 19.81 10.48 28.78
CA THR A 792 19.89 11.45 29.90
C THR A 792 18.57 12.14 30.21
N GLN A 793 17.59 12.01 29.31
CA GLN A 793 16.23 12.49 29.46
C GLN A 793 15.24 11.46 28.94
N HIS A 794 14.19 11.20 29.72
CA HIS A 794 13.06 10.37 29.33
C HIS A 794 11.76 11.16 29.43
N ASP A 795 11.03 11.25 28.33
CA ASP A 795 9.74 11.94 28.22
C ASP A 795 8.64 10.93 27.88
N TYR A 796 7.87 10.50 28.87
CA TYR A 796 6.70 9.65 28.63
C TYR A 796 5.55 10.52 28.10
N MET A 797 5.16 10.28 26.86
CA MET A 797 4.12 11.01 26.13
C MET A 797 2.77 10.29 26.26
N ALA A 798 1.73 11.04 26.60
CA ALA A 798 0.36 10.56 26.61
C ALA A 798 -0.62 11.63 26.12
N HIS A 799 -1.64 11.20 25.40
CA HIS A 799 -2.72 12.06 24.91
C HIS A 799 -4.01 11.25 24.71
N ALA A 800 -5.10 11.96 24.43
CA ALA A 800 -6.41 11.38 24.10
C ALA A 800 -7.17 12.28 23.13
N LEU A 801 -8.31 11.82 22.62
CA LEU A 801 -9.18 12.53 21.67
C LEU A 801 -9.89 13.73 22.33
N SER A 802 -9.14 14.70 22.85
CA SER A 802 -9.66 15.92 23.47
C SER A 802 -8.56 16.94 23.73
N ASP A 803 -8.88 18.22 23.56
CA ASP A 803 -8.05 19.34 24.02
C ASP A 803 -8.41 19.83 25.45
N GLN A 804 -9.48 19.28 26.03
CA GLN A 804 -9.96 19.54 27.38
C GLN A 804 -9.42 18.49 28.35
N ALA A 805 -8.49 18.90 29.21
CA ALA A 805 -7.96 18.04 30.28
C ALA A 805 -7.89 18.77 31.62
N SER A 806 -8.16 18.04 32.71
CA SER A 806 -7.94 18.47 34.09
C SER A 806 -6.80 17.68 34.73
N PHE A 807 -6.17 18.28 35.74
CA PHE A 807 -5.02 17.71 36.44
C PHE A 807 -5.29 17.64 37.94
N GLU A 808 -4.92 16.51 38.55
CA GLU A 808 -5.00 16.27 39.99
C GLU A 808 -3.64 15.82 40.52
N GLY A 809 -3.26 16.21 41.74
CA GLY A 809 -1.96 15.88 42.33
C GLY A 809 -0.76 16.68 41.79
N VAL A 810 -0.98 17.52 40.77
CA VAL A 810 0.02 18.45 40.22
C VAL A 810 -0.64 19.78 39.85
N THR A 811 0.04 20.89 40.14
CA THR A 811 -0.39 22.24 39.73
C THR A 811 0.48 22.71 38.58
N LEU A 812 -0.15 22.99 37.44
CA LEU A 812 0.55 23.50 36.26
C LEU A 812 0.64 25.03 36.29
N GLY A 813 1.76 25.56 35.79
CA GLY A 813 1.98 26.98 35.60
C GLY A 813 1.16 27.58 34.46
N ALA A 814 1.39 28.88 34.23
CA ALA A 814 0.82 29.58 33.09
C ALA A 814 1.37 29.02 31.75
N PRO A 815 0.59 29.07 30.65
CA PRO A 815 1.08 28.69 29.34
C PRO A 815 2.27 29.55 28.91
N GLU A 816 3.35 28.91 28.48
CA GLU A 816 4.54 29.57 27.96
C GLU A 816 4.40 29.90 26.47
N ALA A 817 5.26 30.80 25.97
CA ALA A 817 5.31 31.13 24.55
C ALA A 817 5.94 29.97 23.73
N GLY A 818 5.60 29.91 22.44
CA GLY A 818 6.16 28.92 21.51
C GLY A 818 5.68 27.50 21.79
N SER A 819 6.59 26.54 21.62
CA SER A 819 6.33 25.10 21.72
C SER A 819 7.30 24.44 22.70
N LEU A 820 7.12 23.13 22.94
CA LEU A 820 8.01 22.35 23.77
C LEU A 820 9.44 22.30 23.22
N ALA A 821 9.63 22.49 21.91
CA ALA A 821 10.95 22.62 21.28
C ALA A 821 11.64 23.98 21.56
N GLY A 822 10.91 25.00 22.01
CA GLY A 822 11.46 26.31 22.35
C GLY A 822 10.50 27.48 22.13
N PRO A 823 10.82 28.65 22.70
CA PRO A 823 9.94 29.82 22.70
C PRO A 823 9.73 30.44 21.31
N ASP A 824 10.64 30.21 20.37
CA ASP A 824 10.61 30.80 19.02
C ASP A 824 10.04 29.84 17.96
N ILE A 825 9.66 28.61 18.35
CA ILE A 825 9.16 27.56 17.45
C ILE A 825 7.66 27.39 17.66
N ASN A 826 6.86 27.51 16.60
CA ASN A 826 5.40 27.42 16.67
C ASN A 826 4.74 26.77 15.44
N TRP A 827 5.26 25.63 14.97
CA TRP A 827 4.75 24.98 13.75
C TRP A 827 3.27 24.62 13.83
N GLY A 828 2.78 24.23 15.02
CA GLY A 828 1.38 23.88 15.21
C GLY A 828 0.40 25.02 14.97
N GLU A 829 0.82 26.28 15.14
CA GLU A 829 0.01 27.46 14.84
C GLU A 829 0.08 27.89 13.37
N ARG A 830 1.11 27.42 12.64
CA ARG A 830 1.34 27.76 11.23
C ARG A 830 0.67 26.78 10.27
N GLN A 831 0.02 25.74 10.79
CA GLN A 831 -0.69 24.75 9.97
C GLN A 831 -1.77 25.42 9.11
N GLN A 832 -1.65 25.22 7.80
CA GLN A 832 -2.61 25.67 6.79
C GLN A 832 -3.63 24.58 6.48
N ASN A 833 -4.62 24.90 5.63
CA ASN A 833 -5.71 24.01 5.27
C ASN A 833 -5.29 22.73 4.53
N ASP A 834 -4.14 22.78 3.85
CA ASP A 834 -3.47 21.68 3.17
C ASP A 834 -2.52 20.89 4.08
N GLY A 835 -2.43 21.23 5.38
CA GLY A 835 -1.56 20.56 6.34
C GLY A 835 -0.10 21.02 6.29
N ASP A 836 0.26 21.95 5.42
CA ASP A 836 1.61 22.52 5.36
C ASP A 836 1.77 23.70 6.32
N VAL A 837 2.98 23.87 6.84
CA VAL A 837 3.31 24.92 7.82
C VAL A 837 4.22 26.03 7.28
N ASP A 838 4.72 25.87 6.05
CA ASP A 838 5.60 26.84 5.38
C ASP A 838 5.46 26.68 3.85
N PRO A 839 4.81 27.63 3.15
CA PRO A 839 4.56 27.51 1.71
C PRO A 839 5.83 27.64 0.84
N THR A 840 6.96 28.06 1.44
CA THR A 840 8.25 28.16 0.73
C THR A 840 9.01 26.84 0.66
N LYS A 841 8.50 25.81 1.36
CA LYS A 841 9.09 24.47 1.40
C LYS A 841 8.27 23.54 0.52
N GLY A 842 8.98 22.65 -0.18
CA GLY A 842 8.35 21.60 -0.96
C GLY A 842 7.83 20.48 -0.08
N THR A 843 7.00 19.63 -0.67
CA THR A 843 6.40 18.45 -0.02
C THR A 843 7.44 17.55 0.66
N TYR A 844 7.03 16.81 1.68
CA TYR A 844 7.87 15.97 2.54
C TYR A 844 8.94 16.74 3.33
N TRP A 845 8.90 18.07 3.38
CA TRP A 845 9.77 18.82 4.28
C TRP A 845 9.38 18.58 5.73
N VAL A 846 10.36 18.13 6.53
CA VAL A 846 10.20 17.88 7.96
C VAL A 846 10.58 19.13 8.72
N ALA A 847 9.66 19.66 9.52
CA ALA A 847 9.90 20.88 10.29
C ALA A 847 10.94 20.63 11.42
N PRO A 848 11.98 21.49 11.55
CA PRO A 848 12.94 21.41 12.65
C PRO A 848 12.26 21.51 14.03
N PRO A 849 12.73 20.83 15.08
CA PRO A 849 13.98 20.07 15.15
C PRO A 849 13.84 18.59 14.77
N PHE A 850 12.88 18.25 13.90
CA PHE A 850 12.71 16.90 13.31
C PHE A 850 12.27 15.81 14.30
N ASN A 851 11.65 16.18 15.41
CA ASN A 851 11.22 15.26 16.48
C ASN A 851 9.75 15.46 16.90
N GLY A 852 9.00 16.33 16.23
CA GLY A 852 7.60 16.65 16.54
C GLY A 852 7.37 17.66 17.67
N LEU A 853 8.35 17.93 18.54
CA LEU A 853 8.17 18.82 19.70
C LEU A 853 7.80 20.27 19.32
N GLY A 854 8.11 20.69 18.09
CA GLY A 854 7.75 22.01 17.57
C GLY A 854 6.25 22.20 17.27
N PHE A 855 5.45 21.14 17.35
CA PHE A 855 3.99 21.17 17.22
C PHE A 855 3.26 21.11 18.57
N MET A 856 3.99 20.88 19.66
CA MET A 856 3.46 20.80 21.02
C MET A 856 3.45 22.19 21.65
N MET A 857 2.34 22.91 21.49
CA MET A 857 2.21 24.34 21.73
C MET A 857 1.90 24.70 23.18
N HIS A 858 2.46 25.85 23.58
CA HIS A 858 2.26 26.51 24.87
C HIS A 858 2.43 25.60 26.08
N PRO A 859 3.65 25.09 26.32
CA PRO A 859 3.88 24.19 27.43
C PRO A 859 3.55 24.84 28.78
N GLN A 860 2.87 24.08 29.62
CA GLN A 860 2.56 24.40 31.01
C GLN A 860 3.27 23.37 31.89
N ARG A 861 4.11 23.83 32.81
CA ARG A 861 4.96 22.96 33.64
C ARG A 861 4.50 22.91 35.08
N GLY A 862 4.64 21.75 35.70
CA GLY A 862 4.46 21.53 37.13
C GLY A 862 5.38 20.41 37.63
N THR A 863 5.63 20.38 38.93
CA THR A 863 6.43 19.31 39.56
C THR A 863 5.50 18.35 40.29
N ALA A 864 5.60 17.05 40.00
CA ALA A 864 4.86 16.04 40.75
C ALA A 864 5.56 15.75 42.09
N ALA A 865 4.85 15.97 43.20
CA ALA A 865 5.33 15.63 44.55
C ALA A 865 4.80 14.27 45.06
N GLY A 866 3.96 13.62 44.26
CA GLY A 866 3.21 12.41 44.60
C GLY A 866 2.50 11.84 43.36
N PRO A 867 1.61 10.86 43.53
CA PRO A 867 0.77 10.37 42.43
C PRO A 867 -0.03 11.54 41.85
N TRP A 868 -0.19 11.56 40.54
CA TRP A 868 -0.93 12.60 39.84
C TRP A 868 -1.78 11.98 38.73
N SER A 869 -2.81 12.69 38.28
CA SER A 869 -3.67 12.24 37.20
C SER A 869 -3.94 13.35 36.19
N ALA A 870 -4.09 12.94 34.92
CA ALA A 870 -4.67 13.75 33.86
C ALA A 870 -5.99 13.10 33.43
N THR A 871 -7.06 13.89 33.35
CA THR A 871 -8.38 13.41 32.89
C THR A 871 -8.80 14.20 31.67
N TRP A 872 -8.96 13.53 30.54
CA TRP A 872 -9.49 14.11 29.31
C TRP A 872 -11.00 13.92 29.24
N THR A 873 -11.72 14.97 28.84
CA THR A 873 -13.16 14.89 28.54
C THR A 873 -13.34 14.55 27.07
N LEU A 874 -13.92 13.39 26.76
CA LEU A 874 -14.10 12.91 25.38
C LEU A 874 -15.12 13.79 24.61
N PRO A 875 -15.18 13.69 23.27
CA PRO A 875 -15.95 14.63 22.44
C PRO A 875 -17.45 14.74 22.74
N ASP A 876 -18.05 13.75 23.39
CA ASP A 876 -19.46 13.78 23.81
C ASP A 876 -19.72 14.62 25.08
N GLY A 877 -18.66 15.05 25.78
CA GLY A 877 -18.73 15.83 27.01
C GLY A 877 -19.16 15.06 28.25
N GLN A 878 -19.39 13.74 28.15
CA GLN A 878 -19.91 12.89 29.22
C GLN A 878 -18.94 11.77 29.60
N ASN A 879 -18.26 11.22 28.60
CA ASN A 879 -17.25 10.19 28.81
C ASN A 879 -15.87 10.83 29.02
N HIS A 880 -15.03 10.13 29.75
CA HIS A 880 -13.74 10.59 30.21
C HIS A 880 -12.70 9.48 30.09
N MET A 881 -11.46 9.89 29.90
CA MET A 881 -10.29 9.03 29.99
C MET A 881 -9.39 9.59 31.08
N ARG A 882 -9.17 8.85 32.16
CA ARG A 882 -8.20 9.22 33.20
C ARG A 882 -6.94 8.39 33.06
N MET A 883 -5.79 9.05 33.14
CA MET A 883 -4.50 8.41 33.35
C MET A 883 -3.96 8.84 34.70
N THR A 884 -3.75 7.88 35.61
CA THR A 884 -3.06 8.08 36.87
C THR A 884 -1.63 7.57 36.77
N MET A 885 -0.65 8.41 37.09
CA MET A 885 0.76 8.06 37.07
C MET A 885 1.26 7.87 38.51
N LEU A 886 2.01 6.78 38.74
CA LEU A 886 2.65 6.55 40.04
C LEU A 886 3.78 7.56 40.29
N PRO A 887 4.02 7.93 41.56
CA PRO A 887 5.01 8.93 41.92
C PRO A 887 6.43 8.47 41.66
N GLU A 888 7.24 9.35 41.07
CA GLU A 888 8.69 9.27 41.12
C GLU A 888 9.26 10.67 41.34
N GLU A 889 10.14 10.80 42.33
CA GLU A 889 10.70 12.09 42.75
C GLU A 889 11.46 12.75 41.59
N GLY A 890 11.28 14.07 41.44
CA GLY A 890 11.93 14.83 40.37
C GLY A 890 11.24 14.75 39.01
N THR A 891 10.07 14.09 38.89
CA THR A 891 9.29 14.10 37.65
C THR A 891 8.65 15.46 37.41
N GLU A 892 8.97 16.07 36.25
CA GLU A 892 8.29 17.25 35.73
C GLU A 892 7.08 16.81 34.89
N VAL A 893 5.93 17.41 35.12
CA VAL A 893 4.72 17.19 34.31
C VAL A 893 4.54 18.40 33.41
N ILE A 894 4.47 18.15 32.11
CA ILE A 894 4.28 19.18 31.09
C ILE A 894 2.97 18.90 30.35
N SER A 895 2.18 19.94 30.11
CA SER A 895 0.96 19.86 29.30
C SER A 895 1.05 20.83 28.13
N THR A 896 0.71 20.37 26.93
CA THR A 896 0.71 21.16 25.70
C THR A 896 -0.57 20.88 24.92
N TRP A 897 -1.03 21.80 24.07
CA TRP A 897 -1.97 21.43 23.01
C TRP A 897 -1.18 21.13 21.72
N ALA A 898 -1.66 20.22 20.88
CA ALA A 898 -1.08 19.97 19.56
C ALA A 898 -2.18 19.87 18.49
N PRO A 899 -1.89 20.23 17.23
CA PRO A 899 -2.87 20.14 16.15
C PRO A 899 -3.14 18.68 15.77
N GLY A 900 -4.33 18.45 15.18
CA GLY A 900 -4.56 17.25 14.38
C GLY A 900 -3.77 17.30 13.06
N ILE A 901 -3.87 16.25 12.25
CA ILE A 901 -3.10 16.17 10.99
C ILE A 901 -3.53 17.23 9.95
N TYR A 902 -4.81 17.65 9.96
CA TYR A 902 -5.33 18.81 9.23
C TYR A 902 -6.20 19.66 10.14
N PRO A 903 -6.47 20.94 9.80
CA PRO A 903 -7.31 21.82 10.62
C PRO A 903 -8.71 21.29 10.98
N PRO A 904 -9.42 20.51 10.12
CA PRO A 904 -10.69 19.90 10.50
C PRO A 904 -10.57 18.75 11.52
N ASN A 905 -9.38 18.16 11.70
CA ASN A 905 -9.16 17.13 12.70
C ASN A 905 -9.02 17.76 14.10
N PRO A 906 -9.57 17.13 15.16
CA PRO A 906 -9.49 17.65 16.51
C PRO A 906 -8.05 17.91 16.98
N LYS A 907 -7.88 19.01 17.72
CA LYS A 907 -6.69 19.22 18.54
C LYS A 907 -6.71 18.27 19.73
N ALA A 908 -5.54 17.96 20.27
CA ALA A 908 -5.39 17.14 21.46
C ALA A 908 -4.55 17.83 22.53
N ARG A 909 -4.86 17.54 23.79
CA ARG A 909 -4.02 17.89 24.93
C ARG A 909 -3.04 16.76 25.17
N HIS A 910 -1.76 17.04 25.04
CA HIS A 910 -0.67 16.12 25.34
C HIS A 910 -0.14 16.37 26.74
N VAL A 911 0.26 15.29 27.40
CA VAL A 911 0.88 15.27 28.72
C VAL A 911 2.22 14.57 28.60
N VAL A 912 3.25 15.16 29.19
CA VAL A 912 4.62 14.65 29.23
C VAL A 912 5.02 14.45 30.68
N ALA A 913 5.43 13.25 31.04
CA ALA A 913 6.13 12.98 32.31
C ALA A 913 7.63 12.92 32.02
N ARG A 914 8.34 14.00 32.36
CA ARG A 914 9.75 14.21 32.04
C ARG A 914 10.64 13.91 33.23
N ARG A 915 11.72 13.17 32.98
CA ARG A 915 12.82 12.91 33.92
C ARG A 915 14.14 13.25 33.26
N ARG A 916 15.07 13.85 34.01
CA ARG A 916 16.39 14.30 33.53
C ARG A 916 17.47 13.96 34.54
N SER A 917 18.68 13.67 34.05
CA SER A 917 19.87 13.46 34.88
C SER A 917 21.09 14.16 34.28
N ASP A 918 21.75 14.99 35.10
CA ASP A 918 23.07 15.54 34.79
C ASP A 918 24.21 14.58 35.21
N GLY A 919 23.87 13.47 35.89
CA GLY A 919 24.80 12.55 36.55
C GLY A 919 25.15 11.28 35.75
N GLY A 920 24.66 11.15 34.52
CA GLY A 920 24.82 9.97 33.66
C GLY A 920 23.49 9.33 33.27
N PRO A 921 23.54 8.12 32.66
CA PRO A 921 22.37 7.48 32.08
C PRO A 921 21.22 7.25 33.06
N LEU A 922 19.98 7.42 32.59
CA LEU A 922 18.78 7.19 33.37
C LEU A 922 18.38 5.71 33.39
N SER A 923 17.64 5.34 34.43
CA SER A 923 16.91 4.08 34.55
C SER A 923 15.51 4.40 35.03
N SER A 924 14.58 4.58 34.09
CA SER A 924 13.20 4.98 34.39
C SER A 924 12.24 3.81 34.24
N THR A 925 11.30 3.70 35.17
CA THR A 925 10.07 2.92 34.99
C THR A 925 8.87 3.85 35.18
N PHE A 926 8.12 4.06 34.11
CA PHE A 926 6.84 4.76 34.15
C PHE A 926 5.74 3.74 34.40
N VAL A 927 4.90 3.96 35.41
CA VAL A 927 3.75 3.10 35.71
C VAL A 927 2.50 3.96 35.70
N SER A 928 1.61 3.69 34.74
CA SER A 928 0.35 4.38 34.60
C SER A 928 -0.84 3.42 34.62
N VAL A 929 -1.95 3.90 35.18
CA VAL A 929 -3.25 3.23 35.15
C VAL A 929 -4.19 4.10 34.31
N ARG A 930 -4.82 3.49 33.32
CA ARG A 930 -5.61 4.16 32.29
C ARG A 930 -7.06 3.66 32.35
N GLU A 931 -7.95 4.54 32.78
CA GLU A 931 -9.33 4.25 33.15
C GLU A 931 -10.30 5.07 32.29
N PRO A 932 -10.96 4.45 31.31
CA PRO A 932 -12.11 5.08 30.66
C PRO A 932 -13.34 4.97 31.58
N PHE A 933 -14.01 6.09 31.83
CA PHE A 933 -15.24 6.13 32.64
C PHE A 933 -16.21 7.19 32.11
N GLY A 934 -17.47 7.09 32.49
CA GLY A 934 -18.50 8.04 32.10
C GLY A 934 -19.82 7.70 32.78
N PRO A 935 -20.93 8.39 32.46
CA PRO A 935 -22.23 7.91 32.87
C PRO A 935 -22.36 6.49 32.35
N MET A 936 -22.64 5.55 33.25
CA MET A 936 -22.98 4.19 32.84
C MET A 936 -24.15 4.33 31.87
N SER A 937 -23.85 4.18 30.57
CA SER A 937 -24.86 3.85 29.59
C SER A 937 -25.64 2.69 30.20
N SER A 938 -26.95 2.86 30.33
CA SER A 938 -27.86 1.83 30.81
C SER A 938 -27.40 0.48 30.24
N ILE A 939 -26.91 -0.36 31.14
CA ILE A 939 -26.03 -1.50 30.86
C ILE A 939 -26.57 -2.34 29.70
N SER A 940 -25.72 -2.52 28.70
CA SER A 940 -25.86 -3.54 27.66
C SER A 940 -25.25 -4.85 28.15
N GLY A 941 -26.04 -5.57 28.92
CA GLY A 941 -25.63 -6.80 29.57
C GLY A 941 -26.85 -7.34 30.30
N GLY A 942 -27.83 -7.75 29.50
CA GLY A 942 -29.16 -8.18 29.90
C GLY A 942 -29.96 -8.59 28.66
N LEU A 943 -31.10 -9.24 28.86
CA LEU A 943 -31.98 -9.59 27.75
C LEU A 943 -32.48 -8.31 27.06
N GLN A 944 -32.01 -8.06 25.84
CA GLN A 944 -32.45 -6.93 25.02
C GLN A 944 -33.85 -7.17 24.45
N GLY A 945 -34.50 -6.12 23.92
CA GLY A 945 -35.94 -6.13 23.71
C GLY A 945 -36.52 -7.35 22.98
N ALA A 946 -35.85 -7.92 21.98
CA ALA A 946 -36.32 -9.16 21.33
C ALA A 946 -36.28 -10.38 22.27
N GLY A 947 -35.16 -10.58 22.98
CA GLY A 947 -35.02 -11.64 23.99
C GLY A 947 -35.94 -11.41 25.19
N LEU A 948 -36.09 -10.15 25.62
CA LEU A 948 -37.00 -9.77 26.69
C LEU A 948 -38.47 -10.00 26.31
N MET A 949 -38.85 -9.69 25.06
CA MET A 949 -40.18 -9.95 24.51
C MET A 949 -40.53 -11.44 24.54
N SER A 950 -39.55 -12.32 24.29
CA SER A 950 -39.77 -13.78 24.32
C SER A 950 -40.06 -14.33 25.72
N LEU A 951 -39.75 -13.55 26.76
CA LEU A 951 -39.93 -13.90 28.17
C LEU A 951 -41.04 -13.08 28.84
N ALA A 952 -41.63 -12.14 28.11
CA ALA A 952 -42.60 -11.20 28.62
C ALA A 952 -44.02 -11.78 28.58
N SER A 953 -44.77 -11.63 29.67
CA SER A 953 -46.19 -11.98 29.72
C SER A 953 -46.99 -10.91 30.48
N THR A 954 -48.25 -10.70 30.10
CA THR A 954 -49.15 -9.78 30.78
C THR A 954 -50.61 -10.20 30.57
N GLU A 955 -51.42 -10.06 31.61
CA GLU A 955 -52.88 -10.08 31.49
C GLU A 955 -53.46 -8.66 31.49
N ASP A 956 -52.67 -7.61 31.65
CA ASP A 956 -53.13 -6.26 31.98
C ASP A 956 -52.92 -5.24 30.84
N GLY A 957 -52.41 -5.66 29.69
CA GLY A 957 -52.11 -4.74 28.59
C GLY A 957 -51.64 -5.41 27.32
N THR A 958 -51.02 -4.62 26.44
CA THR A 958 -50.37 -5.09 25.21
C THR A 958 -48.86 -4.85 25.30
N ILE A 959 -48.10 -5.79 24.74
CA ILE A 959 -46.64 -5.71 24.67
C ILE A 959 -46.25 -5.61 23.19
N LYS A 960 -45.34 -4.70 22.85
CA LYS A 960 -44.83 -4.52 21.50
C LYS A 960 -43.31 -4.35 21.51
N TYR A 961 -42.63 -5.03 20.60
CA TYR A 961 -41.20 -4.80 20.35
C TYR A 961 -41.01 -3.74 19.24
N LEU A 962 -40.12 -2.78 19.48
CA LEU A 962 -39.66 -1.80 18.49
C LEU A 962 -38.21 -2.10 18.10
N GLY A 963 -38.01 -2.66 16.91
CA GLY A 963 -36.70 -3.14 16.44
C GLY A 963 -35.61 -2.07 16.41
N ASP A 964 -35.89 -0.92 15.79
CA ASP A 964 -34.91 0.15 15.59
C ASP A 964 -34.41 0.77 16.91
N LEU A 965 -35.27 0.80 17.93
CA LEU A 965 -34.95 1.32 19.26
C LEU A 965 -34.54 0.23 20.24
N ARG A 966 -34.72 -1.04 19.86
CA ARG A 966 -34.49 -2.23 20.69
C ARG A 966 -35.29 -2.23 22.00
N LEU A 967 -36.48 -1.62 22.02
CA LEU A 967 -37.34 -1.46 23.20
C LEU A 967 -38.53 -2.42 23.21
N VAL A 968 -38.91 -2.89 24.41
CA VAL A 968 -40.21 -3.52 24.68
C VAL A 968 -41.11 -2.49 25.32
N LEU A 969 -42.21 -2.16 24.65
CA LEU A 969 -43.25 -1.28 25.17
C LEU A 969 -44.37 -2.10 25.79
N PHE A 970 -44.74 -1.76 27.02
CA PHE A 970 -45.95 -2.25 27.67
C PHE A 970 -46.97 -1.12 27.76
N GLN A 971 -48.13 -1.30 27.13
CA GLN A 971 -49.26 -0.40 27.23
C GLN A 971 -50.32 -1.04 28.14
N ALA A 972 -50.39 -0.59 29.38
CA ALA A 972 -51.41 -1.03 30.34
C ALA A 972 -52.82 -0.59 29.89
N ARG A 973 -53.82 -1.45 30.11
CA ARG A 973 -55.25 -1.13 29.87
C ARG A 973 -55.79 -0.13 30.89
N GLU A 974 -55.31 -0.18 32.13
CA GLU A 974 -55.68 0.71 33.21
C GLU A 974 -54.50 0.97 34.16
N PHE A 975 -54.63 1.99 35.00
CA PHE A 975 -53.60 2.36 35.97
C PHE A 975 -53.31 1.20 36.94
N GLY A 976 -52.05 0.79 37.03
CA GLY A 976 -51.60 -0.30 37.89
C GLY A 976 -51.40 -1.66 37.19
N GLY A 977 -51.63 -1.76 35.87
CA GLY A 977 -51.38 -2.99 35.11
C GLY A 977 -49.92 -3.45 35.15
N GLN A 978 -49.70 -4.77 35.06
CA GLN A 978 -48.40 -5.40 35.25
C GLN A 978 -47.92 -6.16 34.00
N VAL A 979 -46.60 -6.25 33.85
CA VAL A 979 -45.90 -7.14 32.91
C VAL A 979 -44.87 -7.96 33.68
N HIS A 980 -44.78 -9.25 33.38
CA HIS A 980 -43.90 -10.21 34.04
C HIS A 980 -42.82 -10.69 33.07
N PHE A 981 -41.61 -10.92 33.58
CA PHE A 981 -40.48 -11.47 32.83
C PHE A 981 -39.88 -12.63 33.62
N ASP A 982 -39.85 -13.83 33.05
CA ASP A 982 -39.28 -15.01 33.71
C ASP A 982 -37.81 -15.19 33.32
N LEU A 983 -36.91 -15.09 34.30
CA LEU A 983 -35.45 -15.10 34.11
C LEU A 983 -34.80 -16.26 34.87
N GLN A 984 -33.90 -16.99 34.21
CA GLN A 984 -33.07 -18.02 34.85
C GLN A 984 -31.65 -17.52 35.09
N ALA A 985 -31.18 -17.61 36.33
CA ALA A 985 -29.81 -17.24 36.68
C ALA A 985 -28.82 -18.38 36.33
N PRO A 986 -27.59 -18.08 35.86
CA PRO A 986 -26.62 -19.11 35.49
C PRO A 986 -25.96 -19.83 36.70
N ALA A 987 -25.73 -19.08 37.78
CA ALA A 987 -25.21 -19.47 39.11
C ALA A 987 -26.27 -19.93 40.13
N ASP A 988 -25.86 -20.26 41.35
CA ASP A 988 -26.59 -19.93 42.61
C ASP A 988 -25.80 -18.81 43.33
N GLY A 989 -26.44 -17.73 43.81
CA GLY A 989 -25.75 -16.57 44.41
C GLY A 989 -26.57 -15.28 44.54
N GLN A 990 -25.90 -14.15 44.86
CA GLN A 990 -26.50 -12.81 44.79
C GLN A 990 -26.33 -12.22 43.39
N TYR A 991 -27.44 -11.86 42.75
CA TYR A 991 -27.48 -11.22 41.44
C TYR A 991 -27.87 -9.76 41.57
N TYR A 992 -27.34 -8.94 40.67
CA TYR A 992 -27.81 -7.58 40.46
C TYR A 992 -28.70 -7.57 39.22
N LEU A 993 -29.98 -7.23 39.40
CA LEU A 993 -30.90 -6.97 38.29
C LEU A 993 -30.93 -5.45 38.06
N LEU A 994 -30.44 -4.99 36.91
CA LEU A 994 -30.58 -3.60 36.50
C LEU A 994 -31.74 -3.48 35.50
N ILE A 995 -32.78 -2.72 35.88
CA ILE A 995 -33.93 -2.44 35.03
C ILE A 995 -33.84 -0.99 34.58
N SER A 996 -33.85 -0.74 33.27
CA SER A 996 -33.85 0.62 32.70
C SER A 996 -35.21 0.92 32.04
N PRO A 997 -36.19 1.49 32.78
CA PRO A 997 -37.50 1.80 32.21
C PRO A 997 -37.40 2.99 31.26
N TYR A 998 -37.91 2.83 30.04
CA TYR A 998 -38.09 3.95 29.11
C TYR A 998 -39.36 4.72 29.48
N THR A 999 -39.21 5.92 30.05
CA THR A 999 -40.34 6.85 30.21
C THR A 999 -40.44 7.70 28.96
N SER A 1000 -41.58 7.65 28.26
CA SER A 1000 -41.84 8.50 27.08
C SER A 1000 -41.46 9.95 27.39
N PRO A 1001 -40.65 10.62 26.56
CA PRO A 1001 -40.52 12.07 26.65
C PRO A 1001 -41.90 12.68 26.41
N ASN A 1002 -42.31 13.58 27.30
CA ASN A 1002 -43.49 14.43 27.07
C ASN A 1002 -43.21 15.43 25.95
#